data_AF-A0A2C9ZZB8-F1
#
_entry.id   AF-A0A2C9ZZB8-F1
#
_cell.length_a   1.000
_cell.length_b   1.000
_cell.length_c   1.000
_cell.angle_alpha   90.00
_cell.angle_beta   90.00
_cell.angle_gamma   90.00
#
_symmetry.space_group_name_H-M   'P 1'
#
loop_
_entity.id
_entity.type
_entity.pdbx_description
1 polymer ?
#
loop_
_entity_poly.entity_id
_entity_poly.type
_entity_poly.pdbx_seq_one_letter_code
_entity_poly.pdbx_strand_id
1 'polypeptide(L)'
;MKIIKTHLALAVGLALSSAAPMSFASEDAKAKDTASEKWDVLNPPGEQQTITIDTTETTWSNVDVSPDGKTIMFDMLGDIYTMPMSGGKATAITNDRAWNFQPKFSPDGSKIAFISDRKGAENLWVMDLNGENMRQVSDESHNLLHNPAWSPDGQYIAVKQGEVTGRTIPGGSIRMYHISGGKGVLVRERLHGKKSQKNVAEPAFSTDGKKIYYSVDATAGVTWQYNKNALGSVFEIRSWDLATGEEETVIRGSGGAIRPTPSPDGNSIAFVKRVENGKEMQSALYIKDLKSGIETEIVAGLDRDLQEANGAQGNTPAFAYTPDGKALVFWSAGLFHKVDIASKKATTISTQVVAEKHITPALKFAVDVAPDTFKVKLARWSQISPDGKTALFQALGYLYTKDIKSGKVKRLTKQNDHFEFYPSFSRDGKYIVYTSWDDQELGAVRVVSAKGGKSRVITQEPGHFINPSFSPDGKKILYRKVTGGFLLSGDWSMEPGIYLTDRKGKKHTRIIKKGDNPHFGADSDRIYFNVSADETSRELKSVDLNGQQERSHFKGDYIFDFRVSPNGQYVAFIENFNTFVAPFTSTGKTLSINKGAKSLPVKQVSKYSGDFLNWQADSSALTWAFGPTLYQRKLTDTFAFLKGAADDVSELTAQGIDLSFEKKADKPEGLLALVGGKVVTMRNADKEQEIIEDGVVLIEDNRIIAVGTRSDVTIPKKAKVMDMSGKTIIPGLVDAHAHGSYGSRNLQPEQNWNQFSNVSFGVTTIHDPSNDSNEVFSMAELQRAGLTVAPRIYSVGRILYAGHAPGYKTPISNLEDAQFHVKRLKDAGAISVKSYNHPRRDTRQQVLEAAKQMEIMVVPEGGSKFQQNMNMIIDGHTGLEHALPIPHIYSDVVQMWSQTKAGFTPTFNVAYGGIKGEDYFYNTTEVWKNERLKSFVPEYILNPRSIRREKAPEHHYNHVNAAKSAKQLRDKGVTVHIGAHGQREGLGAHWELWSMAQGGFTPWEALRSGTIDGAKYLAMDHDIGTIEKGKLADLVIIDGDVLNDIRQSETVAYTVLNGRVYDAATMNEVGNYDRKRQPFFFENGNIAPMHSATEAYMEEKAHTYHWKH
;
A
#
# COMPACT_ATOMS: atom_id res chain seq x y z
N MET A 1 -30.50 -10.09 49.47
CA MET A 1 -30.77 -9.52 50.82
C MET A 1 -29.54 -8.74 51.26
N LYS A 2 -29.78 -7.65 51.97
CA LYS A 2 -28.93 -6.45 52.14
C LYS A 2 -28.05 -6.58 53.40
N ILE A 3 -27.00 -5.74 53.47
CA ILE A 3 -26.36 -5.16 54.69
C ILE A 3 -25.26 -6.04 55.33
N ILE A 4 -24.01 -5.66 55.67
CA ILE A 4 -23.19 -4.42 55.85
C ILE A 4 -22.48 -4.55 57.22
N LYS A 5 -21.30 -3.91 57.36
CA LYS A 5 -20.53 -3.47 58.57
C LYS A 5 -19.44 -4.45 59.10
N THR A 6 -18.13 -4.17 58.93
CA THR A 6 -17.19 -3.20 59.62
C THR A 6 -16.89 -3.59 61.09
N HIS A 7 -15.74 -3.37 61.74
CA HIS A 7 -14.49 -2.58 61.56
C HIS A 7 -13.48 -3.02 62.68
N LEU A 8 -12.24 -2.47 62.63
CA LEU A 8 -11.23 -2.29 63.71
C LEU A 8 -10.39 -3.54 64.10
N ALA A 9 -9.06 -3.60 64.00
CA ALA A 9 -7.89 -2.71 64.18
C ALA A 9 -7.24 -2.74 65.58
N LEU A 10 -5.92 -2.99 65.57
CA LEU A 10 -4.80 -2.71 66.50
C LEU A 10 -3.95 -3.98 66.66
N ALA A 11 -2.63 -3.99 66.84
CA ALA A 11 -1.46 -3.11 66.69
C ALA A 11 -0.36 -3.74 67.58
N VAL A 12 0.90 -3.31 67.41
CA VAL A 12 2.09 -3.61 68.23
C VAL A 12 2.75 -4.96 67.89
N GLY A 13 4.05 -5.08 67.58
CA GLY A 13 5.20 -4.17 67.70
C GLY A 13 6.35 -4.89 68.42
N LEU A 14 7.60 -4.68 67.95
CA LEU A 14 8.90 -5.19 68.44
C LEU A 14 9.32 -6.62 68.05
N ALA A 15 10.60 -6.99 67.89
CA ALA A 15 11.84 -6.31 67.50
C ALA A 15 12.94 -7.38 67.33
N LEU A 16 13.60 -7.39 66.17
CA LEU A 16 15.05 -7.57 65.97
C LEU A 16 15.77 -8.77 66.63
N SER A 17 16.24 -9.73 65.81
CA SER A 17 17.69 -9.89 65.50
C SER A 17 18.00 -11.17 64.68
N SER A 18 18.69 -10.95 63.55
CA SER A 18 19.73 -11.77 62.91
C SER A 18 19.62 -13.30 62.87
N ALA A 19 19.41 -13.84 61.67
CA ALA A 19 20.40 -14.64 60.91
C ALA A 19 19.71 -15.26 59.69
N ALA A 20 20.20 -14.98 58.47
CA ALA A 20 19.79 -15.67 57.27
C ALA A 20 21.03 -16.31 56.62
N PRO A 21 20.91 -17.58 56.22
CA PRO A 21 21.10 -17.89 54.81
C PRO A 21 19.90 -18.64 54.23
N MET A 22 19.72 -18.42 52.92
CA MET A 22 18.62 -18.88 52.08
C MET A 22 18.37 -20.39 52.14
N SER A 23 17.08 -20.75 52.15
CA SER A 23 16.58 -21.98 51.54
C SER A 23 15.34 -21.64 50.72
N PHE A 24 15.37 -22.04 49.45
CA PHE A 24 14.27 -21.99 48.52
C PHE A 24 13.11 -22.88 48.97
N ALA A 25 11.88 -22.37 48.91
CA ALA A 25 10.67 -23.16 48.71
C ALA A 25 9.59 -22.29 48.05
N SER A 26 8.89 -22.93 47.12
CA SER A 26 7.89 -22.46 46.17
C SER A 26 6.76 -21.60 46.73
N GLU A 27 6.43 -20.52 46.01
CA GLU A 27 5.07 -19.98 45.99
C GLU A 27 4.51 -20.08 44.56
N ASP A 28 3.38 -20.77 44.47
CA ASP A 28 2.47 -20.81 43.33
C ASP A 28 2.07 -19.41 42.89
N ALA A 29 2.74 -18.89 41.87
CA ALA A 29 2.24 -17.76 41.12
C ALA A 29 1.07 -18.24 40.24
N LYS A 30 -0.14 -18.15 40.79
CA LYS A 30 -1.38 -18.11 40.00
C LYS A 30 -1.19 -17.10 38.86
N ALA A 31 -1.16 -17.61 37.64
CA ALA A 31 -1.22 -16.84 36.42
C ALA A 31 -2.40 -15.86 36.52
N LYS A 32 -2.10 -14.57 36.63
CA LYS A 32 -3.07 -13.52 36.36
C LYS A 32 -3.40 -13.63 34.87
N ASP A 33 -4.66 -13.92 34.57
CA ASP A 33 -5.31 -13.54 33.31
C ASP A 33 -5.06 -12.04 33.09
N THR A 34 -4.01 -11.69 32.35
CA THR A 34 -3.89 -10.36 31.78
C THR A 34 -4.82 -10.31 30.57
N ALA A 35 -6.09 -9.99 30.81
CA ALA A 35 -6.87 -9.31 29.79
C ALA A 35 -6.02 -8.13 29.33
N SER A 36 -5.53 -8.15 28.09
CA SER A 36 -4.78 -7.02 27.53
C SER A 36 -5.60 -5.76 27.78
N GLU A 37 -5.03 -4.75 28.44
CA GLU A 37 -5.72 -3.47 28.61
C GLU A 37 -6.25 -3.02 27.24
N LYS A 38 -7.53 -2.67 27.19
CA LYS A 38 -8.19 -2.29 25.95
C LYS A 38 -7.51 -1.01 25.42
N TRP A 39 -7.06 -1.02 24.16
CA TRP A 39 -6.40 0.12 23.54
C TRP A 39 -7.28 1.38 23.62
N ASP A 40 -6.71 2.49 24.10
CA ASP A 40 -7.37 3.78 24.19
C ASP A 40 -6.87 4.72 23.08
N VAL A 41 -7.75 5.03 22.12
CA VAL A 41 -7.43 5.91 20.98
C VAL A 41 -7.12 7.33 21.42
N LEU A 42 -7.67 7.76 22.57
CA LEU A 42 -7.49 9.10 23.10
C LEU A 42 -6.10 9.28 23.74
N ASN A 43 -5.54 8.18 24.25
CA ASN A 43 -4.30 8.16 25.00
C ASN A 43 -3.33 7.11 24.43
N PRO A 44 -2.90 7.24 23.16
CA PRO A 44 -1.94 6.30 22.58
C PRO A 44 -0.58 6.42 23.29
N PRO A 45 0.20 5.33 23.39
CA PRO A 45 1.53 5.37 23.99
C PRO A 45 2.48 6.35 23.29
N GLY A 46 3.41 6.93 24.05
CA GLY A 46 4.50 7.76 23.53
C GLY A 46 4.34 9.26 23.77
N GLU A 47 5.35 10.01 23.33
CA GLU A 47 5.41 11.47 23.47
C GLU A 47 4.29 12.13 22.67
N GLN A 48 3.71 13.16 23.28
CA GLN A 48 2.67 13.99 22.69
C GLN A 48 3.20 15.41 22.53
N GLN A 49 2.87 16.04 21.42
CA GLN A 49 3.15 17.45 21.13
C GLN A 49 1.83 18.20 21.00
N THR A 50 1.77 19.42 21.52
CA THR A 50 0.64 20.33 21.26
C THR A 50 0.99 21.23 20.08
N ILE A 51 0.04 21.41 19.17
CA ILE A 51 0.07 22.41 18.10
C ILE A 51 -1.10 23.37 18.28
N THR A 52 -0.93 24.60 17.81
CA THR A 52 -1.96 25.64 17.90
C THR A 52 -2.42 26.04 16.50
N ILE A 53 -3.71 26.28 16.36
CA ILE A 53 -4.34 26.73 15.11
C ILE A 53 -5.13 27.99 15.45
N ASP A 54 -4.87 29.08 14.74
CA ASP A 54 -5.67 30.31 14.78
C ASP A 54 -6.02 30.69 13.35
N THR A 55 -7.26 30.46 12.96
CA THR A 55 -7.67 30.51 11.57
C THR A 55 -9.02 31.16 11.38
N THR A 56 -9.19 31.88 10.28
CA THR A 56 -10.48 32.37 9.79
C THR A 56 -11.03 31.52 8.65
N GLU A 57 -10.26 30.54 8.18
CA GLU A 57 -10.64 29.62 7.12
C GLU A 57 -10.58 28.18 7.60
N THR A 58 -11.52 27.35 7.15
CA THR A 58 -11.58 25.93 7.46
C THR A 58 -11.62 25.09 6.20
N THR A 59 -11.16 23.85 6.26
CA THR A 59 -11.15 22.92 5.12
C THR A 59 -12.22 21.86 5.26
N TRP A 60 -13.12 21.78 4.28
CA TRP A 60 -14.12 20.72 4.12
C TRP A 60 -15.09 20.58 5.32
N SER A 61 -15.50 21.70 5.91
CA SER A 61 -16.36 21.74 7.10
C SER A 61 -17.84 21.47 6.77
N ASN A 62 -18.43 20.45 7.39
CA ASN A 62 -19.88 20.25 7.32
C ASN A 62 -20.57 21.27 8.21
N VAL A 63 -21.66 21.88 7.75
CA VAL A 63 -22.43 22.87 8.52
C VAL A 63 -23.88 22.44 8.74
N ASP A 64 -24.42 22.86 9.88
CA ASP A 64 -25.83 22.74 10.24
C ASP A 64 -26.32 23.99 10.96
N VAL A 65 -27.62 24.26 10.90
CA VAL A 65 -28.25 25.45 11.51
C VAL A 65 -29.18 25.01 12.64
N SER A 66 -29.13 25.71 13.77
CA SER A 66 -30.00 25.40 14.91
C SER A 66 -31.48 25.58 14.55
N PRO A 67 -32.41 24.82 15.17
CA PRO A 67 -33.85 24.95 14.87
C PRO A 67 -34.44 26.35 15.15
N ASP A 68 -33.79 27.15 16.00
CA ASP A 68 -34.16 28.56 16.24
C ASP A 68 -33.52 29.55 15.25
N GLY A 69 -32.63 29.09 14.38
CA GLY A 69 -31.97 29.86 13.32
C GLY A 69 -30.87 30.81 13.80
N LYS A 70 -30.50 30.76 15.09
CA LYS A 70 -29.56 31.73 15.69
C LYS A 70 -28.12 31.26 15.72
N THR A 71 -27.87 29.96 15.61
CA THR A 71 -26.55 29.35 15.79
C THR A 71 -26.23 28.48 14.58
N ILE A 72 -24.97 28.49 14.16
CA ILE A 72 -24.45 27.49 13.24
C ILE A 72 -23.51 26.53 14.00
N MET A 73 -23.49 25.28 13.57
CA MET A 73 -22.58 24.25 14.06
C MET A 73 -21.79 23.69 12.90
N PHE A 74 -20.50 23.44 13.11
CA PHE A 74 -19.63 22.89 12.07
C PHE A 74 -18.50 22.03 12.64
N ASP A 75 -17.87 21.22 11.80
CA ASP A 75 -16.64 20.50 12.14
C ASP A 75 -15.37 21.10 11.54
N MET A 76 -14.26 20.99 12.26
CA MET A 76 -12.92 21.35 11.79
C MET A 76 -11.89 20.43 12.46
N LEU A 77 -11.10 19.71 11.65
CA LEU A 77 -9.98 18.87 12.11
C LEU A 77 -10.31 17.94 13.31
N GLY A 78 -11.48 17.30 13.27
CA GLY A 78 -11.91 16.35 14.29
C GLY A 78 -12.58 16.95 15.53
N ASP A 79 -12.85 18.26 15.54
CA ASP A 79 -13.68 18.90 16.58
C ASP A 79 -14.95 19.51 16.02
N ILE A 80 -15.96 19.61 16.90
CA ILE A 80 -17.24 20.25 16.65
C ILE A 80 -17.24 21.64 17.30
N TYR A 81 -17.66 22.65 16.55
CA TYR A 81 -17.72 24.04 16.97
C TYR A 81 -19.12 24.62 16.77
N THR A 82 -19.46 25.62 17.57
CA THR A 82 -20.65 26.45 17.38
C THR A 82 -20.29 27.92 17.31
N MET A 83 -21.06 28.69 16.55
CA MET A 83 -20.98 30.16 16.56
C MET A 83 -22.33 30.80 16.23
N PRO A 84 -22.56 32.08 16.60
CA PRO A 84 -23.74 32.80 16.18
C PRO A 84 -23.88 32.85 14.66
N MET A 85 -25.11 32.88 14.15
CA MET A 85 -25.42 33.07 12.71
C MET A 85 -24.87 34.39 12.14
N SER A 86 -24.62 35.38 13.01
CA SER A 86 -23.94 36.63 12.64
C SER A 86 -22.43 36.49 12.44
N GLY A 87 -21.85 35.34 12.80
CA GLY A 87 -20.42 35.08 12.81
C GLY A 87 -19.73 35.50 14.10
N GLY A 88 -18.40 35.33 14.12
CA GLY A 88 -17.52 35.68 15.23
C GLY A 88 -16.55 34.57 15.59
N LYS A 89 -16.07 34.59 16.84
CA LYS A 89 -15.21 33.54 17.40
C LYS A 89 -16.04 32.30 17.71
N ALA A 90 -15.65 31.16 17.15
CA ALA A 90 -16.31 29.89 17.38
C ALA A 90 -15.93 29.31 18.75
N THR A 91 -16.88 28.61 19.36
CA THR A 91 -16.71 27.90 20.63
C THR A 91 -16.68 26.40 20.38
N ALA A 92 -15.62 25.73 20.84
CA ALA A 92 -15.49 24.29 20.75
C ALA A 92 -16.53 23.60 21.67
N ILE A 93 -17.25 22.61 21.11
CA ILE A 93 -18.12 21.69 21.86
C ILE A 93 -17.35 20.40 22.19
N THR A 94 -16.43 20.00 21.31
CA THR A 94 -15.45 18.94 21.57
C THR A 94 -14.05 19.49 21.39
N ASN A 95 -13.09 18.97 22.15
CA ASN A 95 -11.69 19.41 22.11
C ASN A 95 -10.71 18.30 22.53
N ASP A 96 -11.07 17.05 22.27
CA ASP A 96 -10.21 15.90 22.60
C ASP A 96 -9.57 15.28 21.35
N ARG A 97 -8.87 14.17 21.55
CA ARG A 97 -8.13 13.50 20.48
C ARG A 97 -9.04 12.67 19.55
N ALA A 98 -10.31 12.45 19.89
CA ALA A 98 -11.22 11.74 18.99
C ALA A 98 -11.42 12.57 17.72
N TRP A 99 -11.66 11.88 16.61
CA TRP A 99 -12.00 12.52 15.36
C TRP A 99 -13.51 12.64 15.24
N ASN A 100 -14.06 13.78 15.68
CA ASN A 100 -15.49 14.09 15.70
C ASN A 100 -15.85 14.95 14.47
N PHE A 101 -16.79 14.49 13.63
CA PHE A 101 -17.14 15.20 12.38
C PHE A 101 -18.58 14.91 11.93
N GLN A 102 -19.07 15.68 10.94
CA GLN A 102 -20.44 15.62 10.42
C GLN A 102 -21.53 15.80 11.48
N PRO A 103 -21.49 16.89 12.27
CA PRO A 103 -22.46 17.11 13.33
C PRO A 103 -23.82 17.53 12.74
N LYS A 104 -24.92 17.11 13.38
CA LYS A 104 -26.31 17.47 13.04
C LYS A 104 -27.14 17.71 14.29
N PHE A 105 -27.84 18.84 14.34
CA PHE A 105 -28.80 19.14 15.39
C PHE A 105 -30.00 18.19 15.32
N SER A 106 -30.51 17.77 16.48
CA SER A 106 -31.83 17.14 16.56
C SER A 106 -32.91 18.16 16.17
N PRO A 107 -34.10 17.71 15.70
CA PRO A 107 -35.18 18.61 15.29
C PRO A 107 -35.63 19.59 16.38
N ASP A 108 -35.52 19.19 17.64
CA ASP A 108 -35.84 20.01 18.82
C ASP A 108 -34.65 20.86 19.32
N GLY A 109 -33.45 20.68 18.75
CA GLY A 109 -32.23 21.40 19.09
C GLY A 109 -31.58 20.99 20.41
N SER A 110 -32.10 19.95 21.09
CA SER A 110 -31.60 19.54 22.41
C SER A 110 -30.35 18.63 22.33
N LYS A 111 -30.09 18.02 21.17
CA LYS A 111 -29.03 17.03 20.96
C LYS A 111 -28.26 17.25 19.67
N ILE A 112 -27.08 16.64 19.61
CA ILE A 112 -26.21 16.61 18.44
C ILE A 112 -25.92 15.14 18.09
N ALA A 113 -26.18 14.74 16.85
CA ALA A 113 -25.66 13.50 16.27
C ALA A 113 -24.39 13.78 15.49
N PHE A 114 -23.39 12.91 15.58
CA PHE A 114 -22.11 13.07 14.89
C PHE A 114 -21.40 11.73 14.72
N ILE A 115 -20.36 11.71 13.89
CA ILE A 115 -19.49 10.55 13.72
C ILE A 115 -18.24 10.73 14.58
N SER A 116 -17.83 9.67 15.29
CA SER A 116 -16.62 9.69 16.11
C SER A 116 -15.89 8.34 16.08
N ASP A 117 -14.56 8.41 16.03
CA ASP A 117 -13.65 7.26 16.09
C ASP A 117 -13.12 6.96 17.51
N ARG A 118 -13.68 7.61 18.55
CA ARG A 118 -13.24 7.53 19.96
C ARG A 118 -12.95 6.12 20.47
N LYS A 119 -13.67 5.10 19.98
CA LYS A 119 -13.50 3.68 20.35
C LYS A 119 -12.85 2.83 19.26
N GLY A 120 -12.05 3.43 18.38
CA GLY A 120 -11.34 2.77 17.29
C GLY A 120 -12.05 2.90 15.93
N ALA A 121 -13.31 2.48 15.84
CA ALA A 121 -14.09 2.54 14.60
C ALA A 121 -15.00 3.77 14.53
N GLU A 122 -15.17 4.33 13.32
CA GLU A 122 -16.09 5.44 13.04
C GLU A 122 -17.54 4.99 13.28
N ASN A 123 -18.14 5.50 14.36
CA ASN A 123 -19.49 5.16 14.79
C ASN A 123 -20.38 6.40 14.91
N LEU A 124 -21.70 6.18 14.98
CA LEU A 124 -22.69 7.19 15.30
C LEU A 124 -22.71 7.45 16.81
N TRP A 125 -22.61 8.71 17.20
CA TRP A 125 -22.68 9.19 18.57
C TRP A 125 -23.72 10.28 18.71
N VAL A 126 -24.25 10.41 19.92
CA VAL A 126 -25.15 11.48 20.32
C VAL A 126 -24.64 12.11 21.61
N MET A 127 -24.71 13.44 21.71
CA MET A 127 -24.45 14.21 22.93
C MET A 127 -25.50 15.31 23.10
N ASP A 128 -25.55 15.92 24.27
CA ASP A 128 -26.37 17.11 24.50
C ASP A 128 -25.68 18.35 23.88
N LEU A 129 -26.44 19.43 23.69
CA LEU A 129 -25.95 20.66 23.03
C LEU A 129 -24.72 21.29 23.70
N ASN A 130 -24.54 21.08 25.01
CA ASN A 130 -23.40 21.56 25.78
C ASN A 130 -22.16 20.66 25.70
N GLY A 131 -22.21 19.56 24.94
CA GLY A 131 -21.13 18.57 24.82
C GLY A 131 -21.15 17.46 25.87
N GLU A 132 -22.08 17.49 26.83
CA GLU A 132 -22.20 16.48 27.88
C GLU A 132 -23.00 15.25 27.41
N ASN A 133 -23.01 14.20 28.26
CA ASN A 133 -23.78 12.96 28.06
C ASN A 133 -23.51 12.26 26.72
N MET A 134 -22.28 12.41 26.21
CA MET A 134 -21.83 11.76 24.98
C MET A 134 -21.95 10.24 25.10
N ARG A 135 -22.70 9.63 24.18
CA ARG A 135 -22.92 8.18 24.13
C ARG A 135 -22.94 7.65 22.71
N GLN A 136 -22.45 6.44 22.57
CA GLN A 136 -22.40 5.72 21.31
C GLN A 136 -23.76 5.11 21.00
N VAL A 137 -24.24 5.28 19.76
CA VAL A 137 -25.55 4.75 19.29
C VAL A 137 -25.35 3.47 18.47
N SER A 138 -24.32 3.41 17.63
CA SER A 138 -23.98 2.24 16.81
C SER A 138 -22.74 1.51 17.35
N ASP A 139 -22.60 0.22 17.09
CA ASP A 139 -21.47 -0.61 17.53
C ASP A 139 -20.85 -1.37 16.34
N GLU A 140 -20.35 -0.62 15.38
CA GLU A 140 -19.63 -1.10 14.21
C GLU A 140 -18.15 -1.32 14.54
N SER A 141 -17.60 -2.44 14.05
CA SER A 141 -16.19 -2.83 14.23
C SER A 141 -15.44 -3.04 12.91
N HIS A 142 -16.17 -3.09 11.78
CA HIS A 142 -15.62 -3.40 10.46
C HIS A 142 -16.13 -2.44 9.39
N ASN A 143 -17.33 -1.89 9.57
CA ASN A 143 -17.98 -0.98 8.63
C ASN A 143 -17.72 0.47 9.01
N LEU A 144 -17.86 1.36 8.04
CA LEU A 144 -17.68 2.81 8.19
C LEU A 144 -19.04 3.49 8.20
N LEU A 145 -19.36 4.29 9.22
CA LEU A 145 -20.61 5.05 9.29
C LEU A 145 -20.38 6.53 9.02
N HIS A 146 -21.22 7.11 8.16
CA HIS A 146 -21.14 8.52 7.79
C HIS A 146 -22.52 9.13 7.52
N ASN A 147 -22.53 10.46 7.40
CA ASN A 147 -23.67 11.26 6.96
C ASN A 147 -24.92 11.02 7.82
N PRO A 148 -24.87 11.30 9.14
CA PRO A 148 -26.05 11.18 9.99
C PRO A 148 -27.15 12.16 9.55
N ALA A 149 -28.40 11.70 9.59
CA ALA A 149 -29.58 12.51 9.32
C ALA A 149 -30.70 12.12 10.29
N TRP A 150 -31.24 13.10 11.01
CA TRP A 150 -32.32 12.90 11.97
C TRP A 150 -33.66 12.68 11.27
N SER A 151 -34.48 11.77 11.81
CA SER A 151 -35.90 11.72 11.48
C SER A 151 -36.61 12.95 12.07
N PRO A 152 -37.72 13.43 11.46
CA PRO A 152 -38.43 14.62 11.94
C PRO A 152 -38.96 14.51 13.37
N ASP A 153 -39.23 13.31 13.85
CA ASP A 153 -39.68 13.03 15.22
C ASP A 153 -38.53 12.93 16.26
N GLY A 154 -37.27 13.03 15.80
CA GLY A 154 -36.08 12.94 16.64
C GLY A 154 -35.83 11.56 17.27
N GLN A 155 -36.53 10.50 16.84
CA GLN A 155 -36.38 9.15 17.42
C GLN A 155 -35.38 8.26 16.67
N TYR A 156 -35.09 8.59 15.42
CA TYR A 156 -34.23 7.80 14.55
C TYR A 156 -33.18 8.66 13.84
N ILE A 157 -32.07 8.01 13.48
CA ILE A 157 -30.98 8.61 12.71
C ILE A 157 -30.63 7.66 11.56
N ALA A 158 -30.78 8.14 10.33
CA ALA A 158 -30.30 7.46 9.14
C ALA A 158 -28.81 7.78 8.92
N VAL A 159 -28.05 6.79 8.49
CA VAL A 159 -26.62 6.90 8.17
C VAL A 159 -26.32 6.11 6.91
N LYS A 160 -25.27 6.53 6.22
CA LYS A 160 -24.55 5.65 5.32
C LYS A 160 -23.79 4.59 6.13
N GLN A 161 -23.87 3.34 5.72
CA GLN A 161 -22.91 2.30 6.11
C GLN A 161 -22.10 1.84 4.90
N GLY A 162 -20.77 1.99 4.97
CA GLY A 162 -19.81 1.50 3.98
C GLY A 162 -19.17 0.16 4.38
N GLU A 163 -19.22 -0.81 3.48
CA GLU A 163 -18.62 -2.15 3.68
C GLU A 163 -17.42 -2.37 2.75
N VAL A 164 -16.28 -2.80 3.31
CA VAL A 164 -15.06 -3.12 2.55
C VAL A 164 -15.19 -4.46 1.82
N THR A 165 -14.69 -4.54 0.59
CA THR A 165 -14.69 -5.76 -0.25
C THR A 165 -13.26 -6.27 -0.48
N GLY A 166 -12.99 -7.00 -1.57
CA GLY A 166 -11.62 -7.33 -1.99
C GLY A 166 -10.76 -6.09 -2.26
N ARG A 167 -11.38 -4.98 -2.70
CA ARG A 167 -10.77 -3.64 -2.69
C ARG A 167 -11.23 -2.86 -1.46
N THR A 168 -10.35 -2.07 -0.85
CA THR A 168 -10.66 -1.18 0.30
C THR A 168 -11.50 0.06 -0.06
N ILE A 169 -12.27 -0.02 -1.16
CA ILE A 169 -13.26 0.97 -1.57
C ILE A 169 -14.62 0.49 -1.04
N PRO A 170 -15.21 1.19 -0.05
CA PRO A 170 -16.41 0.71 0.62
C PRO A 170 -17.67 0.92 -0.24
N GLY A 171 -18.41 -0.16 -0.50
CA GLY A 171 -19.74 -0.08 -1.10
C GLY A 171 -20.77 0.40 -0.08
N GLY A 172 -21.65 1.33 -0.48
CA GLY A 172 -22.56 2.01 0.45
C GLY A 172 -23.95 1.37 0.56
N SER A 173 -24.53 1.44 1.75
CA SER A 173 -25.93 1.11 2.08
C SER A 173 -26.50 2.17 3.02
N ILE A 174 -27.83 2.24 3.17
CA ILE A 174 -28.47 3.12 4.15
C ILE A 174 -29.01 2.29 5.31
N ARG A 175 -28.63 2.70 6.54
CA ARG A 175 -29.12 2.13 7.80
C ARG A 175 -29.78 3.19 8.66
N MET A 176 -30.70 2.75 9.51
CA MET A 176 -31.39 3.60 10.46
C MET A 176 -31.24 3.06 11.88
N TYR A 177 -30.86 3.91 12.82
CA TYR A 177 -30.69 3.57 14.23
C TYR A 177 -31.70 4.35 15.07
N HIS A 178 -32.35 3.67 16.03
CA HIS A 178 -33.08 4.38 17.08
C HIS A 178 -32.10 5.10 17.99
N ILE A 179 -32.46 6.27 18.52
CA ILE A 179 -31.53 7.06 19.34
C ILE A 179 -30.98 6.29 20.53
N SER A 180 -31.75 5.38 21.13
CA SER A 180 -31.30 4.58 22.28
C SER A 180 -30.24 3.52 21.93
N GLY A 181 -29.96 3.31 20.64
CA GLY A 181 -28.97 2.37 20.13
C GLY A 181 -29.56 1.08 19.55
N GLY A 182 -28.69 0.09 19.32
CA GLY A 182 -29.03 -1.20 18.73
C GLY A 182 -28.15 -1.53 17.51
N LYS A 183 -28.47 -2.62 16.79
CA LYS A 183 -27.72 -3.02 15.58
C LYS A 183 -28.12 -2.26 14.30
N GLY A 184 -29.11 -1.37 14.41
CA GLY A 184 -29.66 -0.62 13.27
C GLY A 184 -30.47 -1.50 12.32
N VAL A 185 -31.43 -0.87 11.64
CA VAL A 185 -32.27 -1.50 10.61
C VAL A 185 -31.68 -1.15 9.25
N LEU A 186 -31.53 -2.14 8.37
CA LEU A 186 -31.18 -1.91 6.98
C LEU A 186 -32.40 -1.30 6.27
N VAL A 187 -32.23 -0.10 5.71
CA VAL A 187 -33.27 0.55 4.90
C VAL A 187 -33.08 0.17 3.44
N ARG A 188 -31.86 0.30 2.94
CA ARG A 188 -31.52 0.08 1.53
C ARG A 188 -30.17 -0.60 1.41
N GLU A 189 -30.12 -1.74 0.72
CA GLU A 189 -28.90 -2.57 0.57
C GLU A 189 -27.85 -1.91 -0.34
N ARG A 190 -26.76 -2.60 -0.70
CA ARG A 190 -25.82 -2.11 -1.72
C ARG A 190 -26.37 -2.34 -3.12
N LEU A 191 -26.06 -1.45 -4.05
CA LEU A 191 -26.26 -1.76 -5.48
C LEU A 191 -25.44 -3.01 -5.82
N HIS A 192 -25.99 -3.98 -6.55
CA HIS A 192 -25.26 -5.19 -7.00
C HIS A 192 -24.67 -6.09 -5.89
N GLY A 193 -25.16 -5.97 -4.64
CA GLY A 193 -24.80 -6.86 -3.53
C GLY A 193 -23.34 -6.78 -3.10
N LYS A 194 -22.81 -7.91 -2.59
CA LYS A 194 -21.52 -7.96 -1.84
C LYS A 194 -20.27 -7.54 -2.62
N LYS A 195 -20.27 -7.70 -3.94
CA LYS A 195 -19.12 -7.40 -4.81
C LYS A 195 -19.03 -5.92 -5.21
N SER A 196 -20.03 -5.13 -4.84
CA SER A 196 -20.15 -3.75 -5.31
C SER A 196 -19.26 -2.79 -4.56
N GLN A 197 -18.62 -1.93 -5.33
CA GLN A 197 -17.88 -0.75 -4.89
C GLN A 197 -18.67 0.54 -5.20
N LYS A 198 -19.94 0.42 -5.61
CA LYS A 198 -20.80 1.57 -5.89
C LYS A 198 -21.26 2.21 -4.58
N ASN A 199 -21.21 3.53 -4.55
CA ASN A 199 -21.50 4.29 -3.35
C ASN A 199 -23.00 4.63 -3.27
N VAL A 200 -23.60 4.38 -2.10
CA VAL A 200 -24.92 4.88 -1.71
C VAL A 200 -24.69 5.66 -0.43
N ALA A 201 -25.05 6.94 -0.39
CA ALA A 201 -24.58 7.86 0.63
C ALA A 201 -25.56 9.01 0.88
N GLU A 202 -25.24 9.84 1.88
CA GLU A 202 -25.89 11.14 2.08
C GLU A 202 -27.42 11.07 2.28
N PRO A 203 -27.93 10.25 3.22
CA PRO A 203 -29.36 10.16 3.48
C PRO A 203 -29.92 11.49 4.02
N ALA A 204 -31.18 11.79 3.69
CA ALA A 204 -31.95 12.89 4.25
C ALA A 204 -33.44 12.52 4.30
N PHE A 205 -34.10 12.72 5.45
CA PHE A 205 -35.53 12.45 5.59
C PHE A 205 -36.37 13.50 4.87
N SER A 206 -37.50 13.07 4.28
CA SER A 206 -38.57 14.00 3.94
C SER A 206 -39.13 14.65 5.20
N THR A 207 -39.67 15.86 5.06
CA THR A 207 -40.22 16.64 6.18
C THR A 207 -41.33 15.91 6.93
N ASP A 208 -42.11 15.08 6.24
CA ASP A 208 -43.16 14.24 6.83
C ASP A 208 -42.66 12.89 7.38
N GLY A 209 -41.37 12.60 7.24
CA GLY A 209 -40.72 11.39 7.74
C GLY A 209 -41.05 10.12 6.97
N LYS A 210 -41.75 10.19 5.84
CA LYS A 210 -42.18 8.99 5.09
C LYS A 210 -41.16 8.48 4.08
N LYS A 211 -40.27 9.34 3.59
CA LYS A 211 -39.25 9.01 2.60
C LYS A 211 -37.85 9.33 3.10
N ILE A 212 -36.86 8.59 2.59
CA ILE A 212 -35.44 8.95 2.69
C ILE A 212 -34.91 9.23 1.30
N TYR A 213 -34.43 10.45 1.06
CA TYR A 213 -33.64 10.81 -0.10
C TYR A 213 -32.17 10.45 0.13
N TYR A 214 -31.45 10.04 -0.90
CA TYR A 214 -30.03 9.73 -0.80
C TYR A 214 -29.35 9.80 -2.17
N SER A 215 -28.03 9.91 -2.16
CA SER A 215 -27.19 9.95 -3.36
C SER A 215 -26.66 8.57 -3.73
N VAL A 216 -26.64 8.27 -5.03
CA VAL A 216 -26.19 6.96 -5.53
C VAL A 216 -25.28 7.10 -6.75
N ASP A 217 -24.18 6.36 -6.76
CA ASP A 217 -23.28 6.22 -7.91
C ASP A 217 -24.00 5.47 -9.02
N ALA A 218 -24.35 6.18 -10.09
CA ALA A 218 -25.16 5.67 -11.21
C ALA A 218 -24.30 5.16 -12.38
N THR A 219 -22.97 5.15 -12.24
CA THR A 219 -22.07 4.63 -13.28
C THR A 219 -22.22 3.11 -13.45
N ALA A 220 -22.03 2.62 -14.68
CA ALA A 220 -22.22 1.21 -15.01
C ALA A 220 -21.25 0.26 -14.28
N GLY A 221 -21.61 -1.02 -14.20
CA GLY A 221 -20.79 -2.08 -13.62
C GLY A 221 -20.84 -2.14 -12.08
N VAL A 222 -19.95 -2.92 -11.47
CA VAL A 222 -19.91 -3.13 -10.01
C VAL A 222 -18.68 -2.54 -9.33
N THR A 223 -17.64 -2.20 -10.10
CA THR A 223 -16.40 -1.61 -9.61
C THR A 223 -16.50 -0.09 -9.62
N TRP A 224 -15.75 0.55 -8.72
CA TRP A 224 -15.53 1.99 -8.80
C TRP A 224 -14.53 2.28 -9.92
N GLN A 225 -14.71 3.42 -10.59
CA GLN A 225 -13.95 3.84 -11.77
C GLN A 225 -13.20 5.14 -11.46
N TYR A 226 -11.92 5.22 -11.81
CA TYR A 226 -11.17 6.48 -11.84
C TYR A 226 -11.61 7.33 -13.04
N ASN A 227 -11.32 8.63 -13.01
CA ASN A 227 -11.57 9.58 -14.12
C ASN A 227 -13.01 9.52 -14.67
N LYS A 228 -14.02 9.37 -13.80
CA LYS A 228 -15.42 9.34 -14.24
C LYS A 228 -15.76 10.60 -15.01
N ASN A 229 -16.52 10.49 -16.10
CA ASN A 229 -16.96 11.67 -16.83
C ASN A 229 -18.00 12.47 -16.02
N ALA A 230 -17.55 13.50 -15.31
CA ALA A 230 -18.38 14.37 -14.48
C ALA A 230 -19.46 15.15 -15.24
N LEU A 231 -19.39 15.24 -16.57
CA LEU A 231 -20.45 15.84 -17.39
C LEU A 231 -21.60 14.86 -17.65
N GLY A 232 -21.45 13.58 -17.34
CA GLY A 232 -22.51 12.58 -17.38
C GLY A 232 -23.38 12.56 -16.12
N SER A 233 -24.24 11.54 -16.02
CA SER A 233 -25.02 11.25 -14.80
C SER A 233 -24.21 10.36 -13.87
N VAL A 234 -23.21 10.95 -13.19
CA VAL A 234 -22.28 10.20 -12.32
C VAL A 234 -22.95 9.78 -11.02
N PHE A 235 -23.67 10.70 -10.39
CA PHE A 235 -24.54 10.43 -9.24
C PHE A 235 -25.97 10.88 -9.51
N GLU A 236 -26.91 10.18 -8.89
CA GLU A 236 -28.33 10.52 -8.89
C GLU A 236 -28.82 10.67 -7.46
N ILE A 237 -29.89 11.45 -7.26
CA ILE A 237 -30.67 11.45 -6.02
C ILE A 237 -31.90 10.59 -6.22
N ARG A 238 -32.07 9.62 -5.34
CA ARG A 238 -33.23 8.73 -5.28
C ARG A 238 -33.97 8.89 -3.97
N SER A 239 -35.26 8.55 -3.96
CA SER A 239 -36.07 8.43 -2.74
C SER A 239 -36.38 6.97 -2.46
N TRP A 240 -36.43 6.62 -1.18
CA TRP A 240 -36.92 5.35 -0.66
C TRP A 240 -38.15 5.60 0.21
N ASP A 241 -39.29 5.00 -0.14
CA ASP A 241 -40.49 5.06 0.69
C ASP A 241 -40.39 4.04 1.83
N LEU A 242 -40.52 4.52 3.08
CA LEU A 242 -40.32 3.69 4.27
C LEU A 242 -41.48 2.72 4.53
N ALA A 243 -42.67 2.98 3.97
CA ALA A 243 -43.83 2.11 4.14
C ALA A 243 -43.87 1.00 3.09
N THR A 244 -43.52 1.31 1.84
CA THR A 244 -43.64 0.37 0.71
C THR A 244 -42.31 -0.27 0.29
N GLY A 245 -41.17 0.37 0.59
CA GLY A 245 -39.87 -0.03 0.07
C GLY A 245 -39.66 0.34 -1.41
N GLU A 246 -40.50 1.21 -1.97
CA GLU A 246 -40.40 1.67 -3.35
C GLU A 246 -39.26 2.69 -3.53
N GLU A 247 -38.46 2.52 -4.59
CA GLU A 247 -37.33 3.39 -4.94
C GLU A 247 -37.64 4.16 -6.22
N GLU A 248 -37.51 5.49 -6.18
CA GLU A 248 -37.73 6.36 -7.35
C GLU A 248 -36.53 7.28 -7.58
N THR A 249 -36.22 7.58 -8.84
CA THR A 249 -35.20 8.58 -9.19
C THR A 249 -35.81 9.98 -9.18
N VAL A 250 -35.29 10.86 -8.32
CA VAL A 250 -35.82 12.21 -8.10
C VAL A 250 -35.03 13.24 -8.91
N ILE A 251 -33.69 13.11 -8.91
CA ILE A 251 -32.79 14.03 -9.62
C ILE A 251 -31.72 13.21 -10.34
N ARG A 252 -31.54 13.47 -11.64
CA ARG A 252 -30.52 12.83 -12.49
C ARG A 252 -30.12 13.76 -13.64
N GLY A 253 -29.01 13.45 -14.31
CA GLY A 253 -28.60 14.14 -15.52
C GLY A 253 -27.16 14.64 -15.47
N SER A 254 -26.80 15.48 -16.44
CA SER A 254 -25.45 16.03 -16.57
C SER A 254 -25.00 16.74 -15.29
N GLY A 255 -23.75 16.52 -14.89
CA GLY A 255 -23.16 17.08 -13.65
C GLY A 255 -23.44 16.25 -12.39
N GLY A 256 -24.31 15.24 -12.51
CA GLY A 256 -24.81 14.45 -11.40
C GLY A 256 -25.62 15.27 -10.37
N ALA A 257 -26.08 14.59 -9.32
CA ALA A 257 -26.78 15.20 -8.21
C ALA A 257 -26.41 14.49 -6.90
N ILE A 258 -25.96 15.27 -5.91
CA ILE A 258 -25.50 14.77 -4.61
C ILE A 258 -26.05 15.60 -3.45
N ARG A 259 -25.97 15.06 -2.22
CA ARG A 259 -26.35 15.71 -0.96
C ARG A 259 -27.78 16.29 -0.98
N PRO A 260 -28.83 15.46 -1.08
CA PRO A 260 -30.20 15.93 -0.97
C PRO A 260 -30.44 16.59 0.38
N THR A 261 -31.05 17.77 0.36
CA THR A 261 -31.45 18.50 1.57
C THR A 261 -32.87 19.03 1.35
N PRO A 262 -33.91 18.36 1.87
CA PRO A 262 -35.29 18.82 1.73
C PRO A 262 -35.56 20.16 2.42
N SER A 263 -36.44 20.97 1.85
CA SER A 263 -36.86 22.25 2.46
C SER A 263 -37.76 22.02 3.69
N PRO A 264 -37.78 22.96 4.66
CA PRO A 264 -38.63 22.85 5.85
C PRO A 264 -40.12 22.69 5.57
N ASP A 265 -40.60 23.17 4.42
CA ASP A 265 -41.99 23.03 3.97
C ASP A 265 -42.26 21.74 3.15
N GLY A 266 -41.21 20.98 2.81
CA GLY A 266 -41.30 19.73 2.05
C GLY A 266 -41.57 19.88 0.55
N ASN A 267 -41.63 21.10 0.01
CA ASN A 267 -41.99 21.34 -1.39
C ASN A 267 -40.79 21.28 -2.35
N SER A 268 -39.57 21.36 -1.83
CA SER A 268 -38.36 21.41 -2.66
C SER A 268 -37.19 20.65 -2.04
N ILE A 269 -36.16 20.37 -2.84
CA ILE A 269 -34.91 19.75 -2.40
C ILE A 269 -33.74 20.58 -2.91
N ALA A 270 -32.89 21.03 -2.00
CA ALA A 270 -31.57 21.56 -2.35
C ALA A 270 -30.57 20.42 -2.58
N PHE A 271 -29.69 20.57 -3.55
CA PHE A 271 -28.68 19.58 -3.91
C PHE A 271 -27.46 20.23 -4.54
N VAL A 272 -26.34 19.50 -4.61
CA VAL A 272 -25.13 19.94 -5.30
C VAL A 272 -24.98 19.20 -6.62
N LYS A 273 -24.56 19.93 -7.64
CA LYS A 273 -24.35 19.47 -9.01
C LYS A 273 -23.05 20.04 -9.56
N ARG A 274 -22.35 19.28 -10.42
CA ARG A 274 -21.18 19.77 -11.12
C ARG A 274 -21.57 20.66 -12.29
N VAL A 275 -20.89 21.79 -12.45
CA VAL A 275 -21.09 22.76 -13.53
C VAL A 275 -19.75 23.09 -14.18
N GLU A 276 -19.78 23.18 -15.50
CA GLU A 276 -18.68 23.62 -16.36
C GLU A 276 -18.99 25.04 -16.87
N ASN A 277 -18.10 26.00 -16.62
CA ASN A 277 -18.29 27.40 -17.02
C ASN A 277 -17.38 27.86 -18.18
N GLY A 278 -16.61 26.94 -18.78
CA GLY A 278 -15.62 27.17 -19.83
C GLY A 278 -14.21 27.47 -19.30
N LYS A 279 -14.04 27.66 -17.99
CA LYS A 279 -12.75 27.97 -17.34
C LYS A 279 -12.38 26.99 -16.25
N GLU A 280 -13.37 26.45 -15.55
CA GLU A 280 -13.16 25.52 -14.43
C GLU A 280 -14.34 24.55 -14.26
N MET A 281 -14.01 23.38 -13.72
CA MET A 281 -14.99 22.41 -13.24
C MET A 281 -15.26 22.69 -11.76
N GLN A 282 -16.43 23.26 -11.48
CA GLN A 282 -16.85 23.71 -10.15
C GLN A 282 -18.16 23.06 -9.74
N SER A 283 -18.44 23.05 -8.44
CA SER A 283 -19.73 22.62 -7.93
C SER A 283 -20.67 23.81 -7.78
N ALA A 284 -21.97 23.54 -7.80
CA ALA A 284 -23.01 24.55 -7.66
C ALA A 284 -24.19 24.00 -6.85
N LEU A 285 -24.82 24.88 -6.09
CA LEU A 285 -25.99 24.62 -5.27
C LEU A 285 -27.25 24.90 -6.09
N TYR A 286 -28.12 23.90 -6.19
CA TYR A 286 -29.37 23.94 -6.92
C TYR A 286 -30.54 23.66 -5.97
N ILE A 287 -31.73 24.13 -6.34
CA ILE A 287 -33.00 23.73 -5.73
C ILE A 287 -33.91 23.15 -6.80
N LYS A 288 -34.52 22.01 -6.51
CA LYS A 288 -35.57 21.40 -7.31
C LYS A 288 -36.93 21.57 -6.63
N ASP A 289 -37.89 22.18 -7.33
CA ASP A 289 -39.29 22.14 -6.93
C ASP A 289 -39.87 20.74 -7.22
N LEU A 290 -40.38 20.06 -6.19
CA LEU A 290 -40.78 18.65 -6.31
C LEU A 290 -42.07 18.44 -7.10
N LYS A 291 -42.88 19.49 -7.26
CA LYS A 291 -44.16 19.41 -7.98
C LYS A 291 -43.99 19.62 -9.48
N SER A 292 -43.28 20.67 -9.88
CA SER A 292 -43.02 21.03 -11.28
C SER A 292 -41.80 20.32 -11.85
N GLY A 293 -40.87 19.90 -11.00
CA GLY A 293 -39.59 19.33 -11.40
C GLY A 293 -38.55 20.37 -11.85
N ILE A 294 -38.85 21.67 -11.76
CA ILE A 294 -37.94 22.75 -12.17
C ILE A 294 -36.73 22.79 -11.25
N GLU A 295 -35.53 22.75 -11.85
CA GLU A 295 -34.25 22.90 -11.17
C GLU A 295 -33.70 24.31 -11.38
N THR A 296 -33.36 25.00 -10.29
CA THR A 296 -32.86 26.38 -10.30
C THR A 296 -31.49 26.44 -9.64
N GLU A 297 -30.49 26.97 -10.34
CA GLU A 297 -29.18 27.30 -9.74
C GLU A 297 -29.33 28.46 -8.76
N ILE A 298 -28.80 28.29 -7.55
CA ILE A 298 -28.83 29.28 -6.47
C ILE A 298 -27.47 29.95 -6.31
N VAL A 299 -26.40 29.16 -6.22
CA VAL A 299 -25.01 29.64 -6.13
C VAL A 299 -24.10 28.70 -6.90
N ALA A 300 -23.19 29.25 -7.70
CA ALA A 300 -22.07 28.53 -8.30
C ALA A 300 -20.75 28.94 -7.61
N GLY A 301 -19.63 28.29 -7.95
CA GLY A 301 -18.33 28.58 -7.31
C GLY A 301 -18.11 27.84 -6.01
N LEU A 302 -18.79 26.71 -5.81
CA LEU A 302 -18.47 25.83 -4.70
C LEU A 302 -17.18 25.07 -4.98
N ASP A 303 -16.39 24.79 -3.94
CA ASP A 303 -15.28 23.86 -4.03
C ASP A 303 -15.73 22.55 -4.70
N ARG A 304 -14.88 22.03 -5.58
CA ARG A 304 -15.21 20.88 -6.40
C ARG A 304 -15.49 19.65 -5.53
N ASP A 305 -16.67 19.06 -5.76
CA ASP A 305 -17.14 17.86 -5.07
C ASP A 305 -16.32 16.59 -5.39
N LEU A 306 -16.63 15.51 -4.68
CA LEU A 306 -15.96 14.21 -4.75
C LEU A 306 -16.69 13.18 -5.64
N GLN A 307 -17.54 13.59 -6.59
CA GLN A 307 -18.23 12.67 -7.50
C GLN A 307 -17.27 11.84 -8.38
N GLU A 308 -16.07 12.38 -8.66
CA GLU A 308 -14.97 11.71 -9.38
C GLU A 308 -13.99 10.98 -8.45
N ALA A 309 -14.22 11.03 -7.14
CA ALA A 309 -13.56 10.22 -6.13
C ALA A 309 -14.52 9.08 -5.68
N ASN A 310 -14.18 8.37 -4.62
CA ASN A 310 -15.02 7.25 -4.12
C ASN A 310 -16.17 7.72 -3.21
N GLY A 311 -16.16 8.96 -2.72
CA GLY A 311 -17.20 9.51 -1.84
C GLY A 311 -17.40 8.72 -0.54
N ALA A 312 -16.37 8.02 -0.05
CA ALA A 312 -16.48 7.10 1.09
C ALA A 312 -17.03 7.80 2.36
N GLN A 313 -16.72 9.08 2.55
CA GLN A 313 -17.18 9.89 3.69
C GLN A 313 -18.28 10.90 3.32
N GLY A 314 -18.87 10.79 2.11
CA GLY A 314 -19.74 11.80 1.50
C GLY A 314 -19.05 12.48 0.31
N ASN A 315 -19.84 13.09 -0.58
CA ASN A 315 -19.35 13.70 -1.81
C ASN A 315 -19.09 15.21 -1.69
N THR A 316 -19.75 15.89 -0.76
CA THR A 316 -19.60 17.33 -0.50
C THR A 316 -19.91 17.64 0.97
N PRO A 317 -19.38 18.71 1.58
CA PRO A 317 -19.75 19.10 2.94
C PRO A 317 -21.27 19.32 3.08
N ALA A 318 -21.82 19.00 4.25
CA ALA A 318 -23.24 19.25 4.50
C ALA A 318 -23.54 20.76 4.55
N PHE A 319 -24.73 21.12 4.10
CA PHE A 319 -25.32 22.47 4.18
C PHE A 319 -26.75 22.34 4.73
N ALA A 320 -27.38 23.45 5.10
CA ALA A 320 -28.70 23.45 5.73
C ALA A 320 -29.55 24.65 5.35
N TYR A 321 -30.88 24.47 5.34
CA TYR A 321 -31.83 25.58 5.28
C TYR A 321 -31.85 26.35 6.60
N THR A 322 -32.16 27.64 6.53
CA THR A 322 -32.68 28.35 7.70
C THR A 322 -34.07 27.79 8.06
N PRO A 323 -34.49 27.82 9.34
CA PRO A 323 -35.77 27.22 9.76
C PRO A 323 -37.00 27.78 9.03
N ASP A 324 -36.94 29.03 8.56
CA ASP A 324 -38.00 29.67 7.78
C ASP A 324 -38.01 29.27 6.29
N GLY A 325 -37.05 28.46 5.85
CA GLY A 325 -36.90 27.98 4.47
C GLY A 325 -36.47 29.05 3.46
N LYS A 326 -36.11 30.26 3.89
CA LYS A 326 -35.82 31.39 2.97
C LYS A 326 -34.35 31.48 2.54
N ALA A 327 -33.44 30.86 3.28
CA ALA A 327 -32.02 30.90 3.00
C ALA A 327 -31.36 29.53 3.17
N LEU A 328 -30.19 29.36 2.57
CA LEU A 328 -29.29 28.22 2.76
C LEU A 328 -27.98 28.69 3.38
N VAL A 329 -27.43 27.90 4.31
CA VAL A 329 -26.12 28.09 4.92
C VAL A 329 -25.20 26.95 4.49
N PHE A 330 -24.04 27.28 3.94
CA PHE A 330 -23.10 26.32 3.36
C PHE A 330 -21.65 26.75 3.58
N TRP A 331 -20.72 25.80 3.48
CA TRP A 331 -19.28 26.05 3.47
C TRP A 331 -18.75 26.01 2.02
N SER A 332 -17.88 26.96 1.67
CA SER A 332 -17.12 26.95 0.42
C SER A 332 -15.99 27.97 0.45
N ALA A 333 -14.92 27.74 -0.32
CA ALA A 333 -13.78 28.66 -0.44
C ALA A 333 -13.16 29.01 0.92
N GLY A 334 -13.10 28.02 1.82
CA GLY A 334 -12.58 28.18 3.18
C GLY A 334 -13.54 28.84 4.18
N LEU A 335 -14.71 29.31 3.72
CA LEU A 335 -15.58 30.21 4.48
C LEU A 335 -17.03 29.68 4.57
N PHE A 336 -17.77 30.18 5.56
CA PHE A 336 -19.20 29.92 5.67
C PHE A 336 -20.00 31.06 5.02
N HIS A 337 -21.07 30.71 4.33
CA HIS A 337 -21.92 31.64 3.60
C HIS A 337 -23.39 31.39 3.90
N LYS A 338 -24.19 32.46 3.87
CA LYS A 338 -25.64 32.43 3.86
C LYS A 338 -26.15 33.02 2.55
N VAL A 339 -26.94 32.27 1.79
CA VAL A 339 -27.59 32.74 0.57
C VAL A 339 -29.10 32.85 0.75
N ASP A 340 -29.66 34.01 0.44
CA ASP A 340 -31.10 34.20 0.32
C ASP A 340 -31.60 33.59 -1.00
N ILE A 341 -32.61 32.72 -0.95
CA ILE A 341 -33.03 31.91 -2.10
C ILE A 341 -33.73 32.77 -3.15
N ALA A 342 -34.54 33.74 -2.73
CA ALA A 342 -35.33 34.56 -3.64
C ALA A 342 -34.44 35.51 -4.46
N SER A 343 -33.48 36.17 -3.80
CA SER A 343 -32.57 37.12 -4.43
C SER A 343 -31.29 36.48 -4.99
N LYS A 344 -30.98 35.23 -4.58
CA LYS A 344 -29.72 34.51 -4.87
C LYS A 344 -28.46 35.24 -4.37
N LYS A 345 -28.63 36.16 -3.41
CA LYS A 345 -27.51 36.94 -2.86
C LYS A 345 -26.87 36.17 -1.70
N ALA A 346 -25.61 35.79 -1.87
CA ALA A 346 -24.79 35.20 -0.82
C ALA A 346 -24.08 36.27 0.02
N THR A 347 -23.93 36.00 1.32
CA THR A 347 -23.19 36.81 2.28
C THR A 347 -22.28 35.91 3.12
N THR A 348 -21.04 36.31 3.32
CA THR A 348 -20.07 35.56 4.13
C THR A 348 -20.35 35.76 5.62
N ILE A 349 -20.28 34.67 6.38
CA ILE A 349 -20.36 34.66 7.83
C ILE A 349 -18.94 34.66 8.38
N SER A 350 -18.54 35.77 9.02
CA SER A 350 -17.20 35.89 9.60
C SER A 350 -16.93 34.79 10.62
N THR A 351 -15.77 34.15 10.54
CA THR A 351 -15.40 33.03 11.42
C THR A 351 -13.99 33.22 11.95
N GLN A 352 -13.77 32.87 13.22
CA GLN A 352 -12.44 32.64 13.76
C GLN A 352 -12.47 31.41 14.66
N VAL A 353 -11.54 30.48 14.45
CA VAL A 353 -11.35 29.31 15.29
C VAL A 353 -9.94 29.36 15.88
N VAL A 354 -9.87 29.28 17.21
CA VAL A 354 -8.62 29.09 17.94
C VAL A 354 -8.67 27.72 18.61
N ALA A 355 -7.77 26.83 18.23
CA ALA A 355 -7.76 25.44 18.67
C ALA A 355 -6.36 24.99 19.09
N GLU A 356 -6.30 24.10 20.08
CA GLU A 356 -5.11 23.34 20.41
C GLU A 356 -5.35 21.88 20.06
N LYS A 357 -4.35 21.22 19.47
CA LYS A 357 -4.42 19.80 19.10
C LYS A 357 -3.23 19.06 19.66
N HIS A 358 -3.49 17.88 20.22
CA HIS A 358 -2.44 16.95 20.62
C HIS A 358 -2.12 16.00 19.45
N ILE A 359 -0.85 15.94 19.08
CA ILE A 359 -0.33 15.11 17.99
C ILE A 359 0.77 14.18 18.51
N THR A 360 0.99 13.08 17.81
CA THR A 360 2.17 12.23 17.98
C THR A 360 3.22 12.62 16.93
N PRO A 361 4.50 12.76 17.30
CA PRO A 361 5.56 13.02 16.33
C PRO A 361 5.64 11.94 15.23
N ALA A 362 5.96 12.35 14.00
CA ALA A 362 6.10 11.43 12.87
C ALA A 362 7.27 10.45 13.08
N LEU A 363 7.03 9.15 12.85
CA LEU A 363 8.06 8.12 12.97
C LEU A 363 9.10 8.22 11.84
N LYS A 364 10.37 8.33 12.21
CA LYS A 364 11.47 8.46 11.27
C LYS A 364 12.76 7.89 11.87
N PHE A 365 13.44 7.03 11.12
CA PHE A 365 14.65 6.33 11.55
C PHE A 365 15.69 6.36 10.44
N ALA A 366 16.94 6.66 10.75
CA ALA A 366 18.02 6.73 9.76
C ALA A 366 18.18 5.40 9.02
N VAL A 367 18.37 5.46 7.71
CA VAL A 367 18.55 4.28 6.86
C VAL A 367 19.98 4.24 6.33
N ASP A 368 20.72 3.18 6.65
CA ASP A 368 22.07 2.96 6.11
C ASP A 368 22.00 2.70 4.58
N VAL A 369 22.46 3.66 3.79
CA VAL A 369 22.28 3.67 2.33
C VAL A 369 23.33 2.82 1.61
N ALA A 370 24.57 2.83 2.09
CA ALA A 370 25.70 2.15 1.46
C ALA A 370 26.65 1.55 2.51
N PRO A 371 26.21 0.52 3.26
CA PRO A 371 27.09 -0.21 4.15
C PRO A 371 28.17 -0.98 3.37
N ASP A 372 29.38 -1.11 3.92
CA ASP A 372 30.46 -1.91 3.32
C ASP A 372 30.10 -3.40 3.21
N THR A 373 29.31 -3.90 4.16
CA THR A 373 28.78 -5.27 4.21
C THR A 373 27.31 -5.26 4.59
N PHE A 374 26.54 -6.17 4.03
CA PHE A 374 25.14 -6.35 4.42
C PHE A 374 24.83 -7.82 4.66
N LYS A 375 23.90 -8.03 5.59
CA LYS A 375 23.33 -9.34 5.90
C LYS A 375 22.30 -9.70 4.83
N VAL A 376 22.52 -10.80 4.12
CA VAL A 376 21.54 -11.38 3.18
C VAL A 376 20.41 -11.99 4.01
N LYS A 377 19.20 -11.45 3.89
CA LYS A 377 18.03 -11.80 4.70
C LYS A 377 17.01 -12.62 3.94
N LEU A 378 16.91 -12.52 2.62
CA LEU A 378 15.85 -13.24 1.91
C LEU A 378 16.30 -14.64 1.47
N ALA A 379 15.94 -15.66 2.25
CA ALA A 379 16.18 -17.06 1.93
C ALA A 379 14.94 -17.73 1.31
N ARG A 380 14.97 -17.98 -0.01
CA ARG A 380 13.81 -18.44 -0.78
C ARG A 380 13.79 -19.95 -0.94
N TRP A 381 12.58 -20.54 -0.90
CA TRP A 381 12.31 -21.98 -1.05
C TRP A 381 13.08 -22.90 -0.09
N SER A 382 13.35 -22.39 1.10
CA SER A 382 14.19 -23.04 2.11
C SER A 382 13.63 -24.40 2.56
N GLN A 383 14.52 -25.39 2.70
CA GLN A 383 14.21 -26.79 3.05
C GLN A 383 15.29 -27.37 3.97
N ILE A 384 14.93 -28.32 4.82
CA ILE A 384 15.88 -29.14 5.57
C ILE A 384 16.09 -30.46 4.80
N SER A 385 17.34 -30.94 4.75
CA SER A 385 17.69 -32.22 4.15
C SER A 385 16.99 -33.39 4.87
N PRO A 386 16.71 -34.52 4.18
CA PRO A 386 16.04 -35.67 4.81
C PRO A 386 16.75 -36.25 6.05
N ASP A 387 18.07 -36.06 6.18
CA ASP A 387 18.85 -36.48 7.35
C ASP A 387 18.89 -35.44 8.48
N GLY A 388 18.25 -34.29 8.30
CA GLY A 388 18.16 -33.21 9.28
C GLY A 388 19.44 -32.40 9.48
N LYS A 389 20.49 -32.59 8.68
CA LYS A 389 21.81 -31.99 8.94
C LYS A 389 22.08 -30.69 8.18
N THR A 390 21.40 -30.47 7.06
CA THR A 390 21.68 -29.35 6.15
C THR A 390 20.39 -28.61 5.80
N ALA A 391 20.43 -27.28 5.79
CA ALA A 391 19.39 -26.46 5.18
C ALA A 391 19.80 -26.06 3.76
N LEU A 392 18.87 -26.13 2.80
CA LEU A 392 19.00 -25.73 1.40
C LEU A 392 18.13 -24.51 1.15
N PHE A 393 18.62 -23.51 0.44
CA PHE A 393 17.87 -22.31 0.12
C PHE A 393 18.47 -21.59 -1.09
N GLN A 394 17.72 -20.64 -1.64
CA GLN A 394 18.19 -19.74 -2.69
C GLN A 394 18.37 -18.33 -2.11
N ALA A 395 19.46 -17.65 -2.50
CA ALA A 395 19.71 -16.25 -2.21
C ALA A 395 20.63 -15.67 -3.29
N LEU A 396 20.58 -14.36 -3.56
CA LEU A 396 21.47 -13.69 -4.53
C LEU A 396 21.59 -14.42 -5.89
N GLY A 397 20.48 -14.97 -6.40
CA GLY A 397 20.46 -15.69 -7.68
C GLY A 397 20.99 -17.13 -7.65
N TYR A 398 21.48 -17.65 -6.51
CA TYR A 398 22.16 -18.96 -6.45
C TYR A 398 21.70 -19.85 -5.30
N LEU A 399 22.00 -21.14 -5.39
CA LEU A 399 21.69 -22.12 -4.35
C LEU A 399 22.79 -22.20 -3.28
N TYR A 400 22.37 -22.20 -2.03
CA TYR A 400 23.22 -22.31 -0.85
C TYR A 400 22.80 -23.47 0.04
N THR A 401 23.79 -23.98 0.78
CA THR A 401 23.57 -24.93 1.86
C THR A 401 24.14 -24.37 3.15
N LYS A 402 23.41 -24.55 4.25
CA LYS A 402 23.87 -24.27 5.61
C LYS A 402 23.96 -25.56 6.39
N ASP A 403 25.14 -25.88 6.91
CA ASP A 403 25.29 -26.97 7.88
C ASP A 403 24.65 -26.53 9.20
N ILE A 404 23.65 -27.29 9.68
CA ILE A 404 22.81 -26.86 10.82
C ILE A 404 23.61 -26.86 12.12
N LYS A 405 24.58 -27.77 12.27
CA LYS A 405 25.38 -27.88 13.51
C LYS A 405 26.44 -26.78 13.62
N SER A 406 27.19 -26.53 12.55
CA SER A 406 28.28 -25.55 12.54
C SER A 406 27.85 -24.15 12.13
N GLY A 407 26.66 -23.99 11.54
CA GLY A 407 26.16 -22.74 10.99
C GLY A 407 26.85 -22.29 9.69
N LYS A 408 27.77 -23.09 9.14
CA LYS A 408 28.55 -22.72 7.95
C LYS A 408 27.67 -22.71 6.70
N VAL A 409 27.61 -21.56 6.03
CA VAL A 409 26.95 -21.37 4.73
C VAL A 409 27.97 -21.56 3.60
N LYS A 410 27.58 -22.26 2.54
CA LYS A 410 28.37 -22.39 1.30
C LYS A 410 27.47 -22.48 0.08
N ARG A 411 27.99 -22.04 -1.06
CA ARG A 411 27.36 -22.25 -2.37
C ARG A 411 27.28 -23.74 -2.69
N LEU A 412 26.14 -24.19 -3.22
CA LEU A 412 25.92 -25.58 -3.62
C LEU A 412 26.58 -25.89 -4.97
N THR A 413 26.36 -25.02 -5.95
CA THR A 413 26.83 -25.17 -7.33
C THR A 413 28.10 -24.36 -7.57
N LYS A 414 28.78 -24.59 -8.70
CA LYS A 414 29.99 -23.84 -9.09
C LYS A 414 29.75 -22.89 -10.28
N GLN A 415 28.59 -22.98 -10.91
CA GLN A 415 28.22 -22.25 -12.11
C GLN A 415 27.88 -20.80 -11.80
N ASN A 416 28.16 -19.90 -12.75
CA ASN A 416 27.91 -18.45 -12.66
C ASN A 416 27.16 -17.90 -13.87
N ASP A 417 26.94 -18.74 -14.89
CA ASP A 417 26.38 -18.45 -16.20
C ASP A 417 24.83 -18.45 -16.21
N HIS A 418 24.19 -18.55 -15.06
CA HIS A 418 22.73 -18.49 -14.93
C HIS A 418 22.35 -18.32 -13.47
N PHE A 419 21.15 -17.78 -13.22
CA PHE A 419 20.50 -17.85 -11.92
C PHE A 419 19.82 -19.20 -11.69
N GLU A 420 19.62 -19.54 -10.42
CA GLU A 420 19.12 -20.82 -9.93
C GLU A 420 17.93 -20.59 -8.97
N PHE A 421 16.83 -21.30 -9.17
CA PHE A 421 15.55 -21.09 -8.49
C PHE A 421 14.85 -22.41 -8.13
N TYR A 422 13.86 -22.34 -7.24
CA TYR A 422 12.99 -23.45 -6.85
C TYR A 422 13.72 -24.78 -6.54
N PRO A 423 14.73 -24.80 -5.67
CA PRO A 423 15.40 -26.05 -5.28
C PRO A 423 14.46 -27.01 -4.55
N SER A 424 14.66 -28.32 -4.70
CA SER A 424 13.99 -29.36 -3.91
C SER A 424 14.83 -30.62 -3.78
N PHE A 425 14.85 -31.23 -2.60
CA PHE A 425 15.55 -32.49 -2.34
C PHE A 425 14.82 -33.71 -2.92
N SER A 426 15.59 -34.72 -3.34
CA SER A 426 15.08 -36.09 -3.46
C SER A 426 14.80 -36.67 -2.06
N ARG A 427 13.83 -37.60 -1.94
CA ARG A 427 13.49 -38.22 -0.64
C ARG A 427 14.65 -38.94 0.04
N ASP A 428 15.61 -39.46 -0.74
CA ASP A 428 16.83 -40.09 -0.23
C ASP A 428 17.95 -39.11 0.13
N GLY A 429 17.73 -37.80 -0.09
CA GLY A 429 18.67 -36.72 0.22
C GLY A 429 19.92 -36.69 -0.67
N LYS A 430 20.02 -37.50 -1.73
CA LYS A 430 21.23 -37.59 -2.56
C LYS A 430 21.30 -36.55 -3.67
N TYR A 431 20.15 -36.04 -4.11
CA TYR A 431 20.04 -35.14 -5.25
C TYR A 431 19.16 -33.93 -4.91
N ILE A 432 19.41 -32.85 -5.63
CA ILE A 432 18.60 -31.64 -5.62
C ILE A 432 18.18 -31.36 -7.07
N VAL A 433 16.89 -31.09 -7.27
CA VAL A 433 16.35 -30.58 -8.53
C VAL A 433 16.04 -29.11 -8.37
N TYR A 434 16.28 -28.31 -9.41
CA TYR A 434 16.05 -26.88 -9.40
C TYR A 434 15.80 -26.38 -10.84
N THR A 435 15.40 -25.13 -11.00
CA THR A 435 15.30 -24.49 -12.32
C THR A 435 16.35 -23.41 -12.48
N SER A 436 16.86 -23.22 -13.69
CA SER A 436 17.77 -22.11 -14.01
C SER A 436 17.07 -21.04 -14.85
N TRP A 437 17.67 -19.86 -14.92
CA TRP A 437 17.33 -18.81 -15.87
C TRP A 437 18.60 -18.09 -16.35
N ASP A 438 18.68 -17.85 -17.64
CA ASP A 438 19.65 -17.00 -18.33
C ASP A 438 18.84 -16.16 -19.33
N ASP A 439 19.14 -14.87 -19.46
CA ASP A 439 18.32 -13.97 -20.30
C ASP A 439 18.41 -14.28 -21.80
N GLN A 440 19.49 -14.94 -22.25
CA GLN A 440 19.74 -15.31 -23.65
C GLN A 440 19.35 -16.77 -23.95
N GLU A 441 19.69 -17.70 -23.05
CA GLU A 441 19.49 -19.15 -23.21
C GLU A 441 18.19 -19.67 -22.57
N LEU A 442 17.47 -18.80 -21.86
CA LEU A 442 16.25 -19.09 -21.11
C LEU A 442 16.47 -20.13 -19.99
N GLY A 443 15.37 -20.66 -19.46
CA GLY A 443 15.41 -21.58 -18.33
C GLY A 443 15.50 -23.06 -18.70
N ALA A 444 15.96 -23.85 -17.73
CA ALA A 444 16.03 -25.30 -17.80
C ALA A 444 15.70 -25.95 -16.44
N VAL A 445 15.24 -27.20 -16.44
CA VAL A 445 15.19 -28.01 -15.19
C VAL A 445 16.51 -28.75 -15.04
N ARG A 446 17.11 -28.68 -13.85
CA ARG A 446 18.47 -29.19 -13.58
C ARG A 446 18.52 -30.07 -12.36
N VAL A 447 19.45 -31.03 -12.34
CA VAL A 447 19.71 -31.90 -11.20
C VAL A 447 21.18 -31.82 -10.80
N VAL A 448 21.45 -31.69 -9.50
CA VAL A 448 22.80 -31.69 -8.92
C VAL A 448 22.86 -32.69 -7.76
N SER A 449 24.06 -33.18 -7.44
CA SER A 449 24.26 -33.92 -6.18
C SER A 449 24.02 -33.01 -4.99
N ALA A 450 23.42 -33.52 -3.91
CA ALA A 450 23.29 -32.79 -2.66
C ALA A 450 24.63 -32.42 -2.01
N LYS A 451 25.73 -33.08 -2.41
CA LYS A 451 27.10 -32.71 -2.02
C LYS A 451 27.62 -31.47 -2.78
N GLY A 452 26.90 -31.00 -3.79
CA GLY A 452 27.28 -29.89 -4.65
C GLY A 452 28.05 -30.31 -5.90
N GLY A 453 28.47 -29.32 -6.69
CA GLY A 453 29.22 -29.51 -7.94
C GLY A 453 28.44 -29.11 -9.19
N LYS A 454 28.86 -29.63 -10.35
CA LYS A 454 28.26 -29.31 -11.66
C LYS A 454 26.89 -30.00 -11.79
N SER A 455 25.86 -29.24 -12.16
CA SER A 455 24.52 -29.79 -12.40
C SER A 455 24.33 -30.25 -13.84
N ARG A 456 23.34 -31.13 -14.05
CA ARG A 456 22.94 -31.67 -15.36
C ARG A 456 21.55 -31.15 -15.75
N VAL A 457 21.42 -30.69 -16.99
CA VAL A 457 20.14 -30.32 -17.60
C VAL A 457 19.28 -31.57 -17.86
N ILE A 458 17.98 -31.47 -17.53
CA ILE A 458 16.99 -32.54 -17.69
C ILE A 458 16.00 -32.23 -18.82
N THR A 459 15.68 -30.95 -19.03
CA THR A 459 14.81 -30.53 -20.14
C THR A 459 15.53 -30.65 -21.48
N GLN A 460 14.81 -31.06 -22.52
CA GLN A 460 15.34 -31.14 -23.88
C GLN A 460 15.29 -29.81 -24.63
N GLU A 461 14.38 -28.94 -24.19
CA GLU A 461 14.11 -27.64 -24.78
C GLU A 461 14.25 -26.55 -23.71
N PRO A 462 14.63 -25.33 -24.10
CA PRO A 462 14.60 -24.18 -23.20
C PRO A 462 13.16 -23.76 -22.90
N GLY A 463 12.98 -22.93 -21.87
CA GLY A 463 11.68 -22.37 -21.55
C GLY A 463 11.61 -21.78 -20.16
N HIS A 464 10.39 -21.53 -19.68
CA HIS A 464 10.16 -20.96 -18.37
C HIS A 464 9.69 -22.07 -17.42
N PHE A 465 10.58 -22.54 -16.55
CA PHE A 465 10.29 -23.66 -15.66
C PHE A 465 10.31 -23.23 -14.20
N ILE A 466 9.33 -23.69 -13.42
CA ILE A 466 9.22 -23.45 -11.98
C ILE A 466 8.74 -24.71 -11.24
N ASN A 467 8.90 -24.70 -9.91
CA ASN A 467 8.42 -25.74 -8.99
C ASN A 467 8.81 -27.20 -9.35
N PRO A 468 10.08 -27.52 -9.67
CA PRO A 468 10.46 -28.90 -9.89
C PRO A 468 10.45 -29.71 -8.57
N SER A 469 10.08 -30.99 -8.63
CA SER A 469 10.16 -31.91 -7.49
C SER A 469 10.34 -33.36 -7.92
N PHE A 470 10.98 -34.17 -7.08
CA PHE A 470 11.15 -35.60 -7.33
C PHE A 470 9.91 -36.41 -6.93
N SER A 471 9.66 -37.51 -7.66
CA SER A 471 8.77 -38.57 -7.18
C SER A 471 9.32 -39.22 -5.92
N PRO A 472 8.45 -39.84 -5.10
CA PRO A 472 8.85 -40.60 -3.92
C PRO A 472 10.02 -41.56 -4.13
N ASP A 473 10.01 -42.30 -5.24
CA ASP A 473 11.04 -43.27 -5.62
C ASP A 473 12.28 -42.65 -6.29
N GLY A 474 12.30 -41.33 -6.49
CA GLY A 474 13.38 -40.59 -7.14
C GLY A 474 13.55 -40.87 -8.63
N LYS A 475 12.62 -41.59 -9.29
CA LYS A 475 12.73 -41.96 -10.70
C LYS A 475 12.11 -40.94 -11.66
N LYS A 476 11.20 -40.10 -11.19
CA LYS A 476 10.50 -39.07 -11.99
C LYS A 476 10.70 -37.68 -11.39
N ILE A 477 10.54 -36.68 -12.24
CA ILE A 477 10.56 -35.27 -11.89
C ILE A 477 9.29 -34.62 -12.44
N LEU A 478 8.59 -33.91 -11.57
CA LEU A 478 7.46 -33.05 -11.91
C LEU A 478 7.97 -31.62 -11.96
N TYR A 479 7.51 -30.81 -12.90
CA TYR A 479 7.80 -29.37 -12.96
C TYR A 479 6.65 -28.65 -13.66
N ARG A 480 6.61 -27.32 -13.54
CA ARG A 480 5.63 -26.49 -14.25
C ARG A 480 6.33 -25.67 -15.34
N LYS A 481 5.80 -25.73 -16.56
CA LYS A 481 6.13 -24.81 -17.65
C LYS A 481 5.19 -23.62 -17.60
N VAL A 482 5.74 -22.41 -17.58
CA VAL A 482 4.99 -21.14 -17.58
C VAL A 482 5.35 -20.33 -18.83
N THR A 483 4.85 -19.10 -18.91
CA THR A 483 4.97 -18.24 -20.11
C THR A 483 5.68 -16.94 -19.78
N GLY A 484 6.29 -16.30 -20.78
CA GLY A 484 6.95 -15.00 -20.65
C GLY A 484 6.38 -13.94 -21.62
N GLY A 485 7.24 -13.00 -22.01
CA GLY A 485 6.93 -11.84 -22.87
C GLY A 485 6.56 -10.56 -22.09
N PHE A 486 7.00 -10.45 -20.83
CA PHE A 486 6.93 -9.20 -20.07
C PHE A 486 8.35 -8.83 -19.59
N LEU A 487 8.78 -9.27 -18.40
CA LEU A 487 10.18 -9.15 -17.95
C LEU A 487 11.11 -10.20 -18.56
N LEU A 488 10.56 -11.37 -18.87
CA LEU A 488 11.26 -12.52 -19.46
C LEU A 488 10.85 -12.67 -20.92
N SER A 489 11.66 -13.35 -21.75
CA SER A 489 11.35 -13.57 -23.18
C SER A 489 9.97 -14.19 -23.42
N GLY A 490 9.32 -13.82 -24.52
CA GLY A 490 8.09 -14.49 -24.99
C GLY A 490 8.35 -15.89 -25.55
N ASP A 491 9.59 -16.21 -25.89
CA ASP A 491 9.97 -17.46 -26.55
C ASP A 491 9.64 -18.68 -25.70
N TRP A 492 9.37 -19.81 -26.36
CA TRP A 492 9.06 -21.09 -25.72
C TRP A 492 7.89 -21.05 -24.72
N SER A 493 6.98 -20.08 -24.87
CA SER A 493 5.79 -19.92 -24.01
C SER A 493 4.59 -20.79 -24.41
N MET A 494 4.73 -21.63 -25.43
CA MET A 494 3.65 -22.52 -25.87
C MET A 494 3.48 -23.70 -24.92
N GLU A 495 2.23 -24.15 -24.79
CA GLU A 495 1.83 -25.30 -23.96
C GLU A 495 2.15 -25.18 -22.45
N PRO A 496 1.83 -24.07 -21.76
CA PRO A 496 2.08 -23.96 -20.33
C PRO A 496 1.30 -25.00 -19.52
N GLY A 497 1.87 -25.55 -18.47
CA GLY A 497 1.19 -26.58 -17.69
C GLY A 497 2.12 -27.33 -16.76
N ILE A 498 1.62 -28.41 -16.18
CA ILE A 498 2.40 -29.27 -15.30
C ILE A 498 2.89 -30.47 -16.11
N TYR A 499 4.19 -30.71 -16.07
CA TYR A 499 4.90 -31.71 -16.87
C TYR A 499 5.60 -32.74 -16.00
N LEU A 500 5.62 -33.97 -16.49
CA LEU A 500 6.30 -35.11 -15.89
C LEU A 500 7.41 -35.59 -16.81
N THR A 501 8.58 -35.90 -16.24
CA THR A 501 9.69 -36.54 -16.94
C THR A 501 10.36 -37.62 -16.09
N ASP A 502 11.08 -38.54 -16.71
CA ASP A 502 11.99 -39.43 -15.98
C ASP A 502 13.26 -38.68 -15.54
N ARG A 503 13.94 -39.16 -14.50
CA ARG A 503 15.14 -38.48 -13.97
C ARG A 503 16.22 -38.26 -15.03
N LYS A 504 16.30 -39.08 -16.09
CA LYS A 504 17.30 -38.89 -17.15
C LYS A 504 16.88 -37.83 -18.16
N GLY A 505 15.61 -37.43 -18.22
CA GLY A 505 15.10 -36.40 -19.13
C GLY A 505 14.81 -36.92 -20.54
N LYS A 506 14.39 -38.18 -20.68
CA LYS A 506 14.18 -38.81 -22.00
C LYS A 506 12.79 -38.54 -22.57
N LYS A 507 11.76 -38.48 -21.72
CA LYS A 507 10.37 -38.21 -22.14
C LYS A 507 9.76 -37.11 -21.28
N HIS A 508 9.10 -36.14 -21.91
CA HIS A 508 8.38 -35.05 -21.25
C HIS A 508 6.90 -35.13 -21.61
N THR A 509 6.02 -35.27 -20.62
CA THR A 509 4.57 -35.39 -20.83
C THR A 509 3.86 -34.27 -20.08
N ARG A 510 3.02 -33.49 -20.76
CA ARG A 510 2.12 -32.53 -20.11
C ARG A 510 0.96 -33.29 -19.47
N ILE A 511 0.82 -33.16 -18.16
CA ILE A 511 -0.20 -33.86 -17.37
C ILE A 511 -1.49 -33.03 -17.30
N ILE A 512 -1.38 -31.74 -16.94
CA ILE A 512 -2.52 -30.82 -16.89
C ILE A 512 -2.14 -29.42 -17.37
N LYS A 513 -3.14 -28.67 -17.84
CA LYS A 513 -2.95 -27.34 -18.44
C LYS A 513 -2.76 -26.21 -17.43
N LYS A 514 -3.28 -26.34 -16.20
CA LYS A 514 -3.30 -25.30 -15.17
C LYS A 514 -3.14 -25.92 -13.78
N GLY A 515 -2.64 -25.15 -12.82
CA GLY A 515 -2.40 -25.55 -11.44
C GLY A 515 -1.13 -24.93 -10.88
N ASP A 516 -1.13 -24.64 -9.58
CA ASP A 516 0.01 -24.06 -8.85
C ASP A 516 0.57 -25.06 -7.82
N ASN A 517 1.84 -24.85 -7.43
CA ASN A 517 2.59 -25.64 -6.44
C ASN A 517 2.44 -27.18 -6.55
N PRO A 518 2.70 -27.77 -7.74
CA PRO A 518 2.47 -29.19 -7.96
C PRO A 518 3.43 -30.07 -7.13
N HIS A 519 2.94 -31.21 -6.63
CA HIS A 519 3.74 -32.19 -5.88
C HIS A 519 3.18 -33.62 -5.96
N PHE A 520 4.02 -34.62 -5.72
CA PHE A 520 3.61 -36.03 -5.72
C PHE A 520 2.88 -36.44 -4.44
N GLY A 521 1.93 -37.37 -4.59
CA GLY A 521 1.39 -38.18 -3.49
C GLY A 521 2.37 -39.25 -3.01
N ALA A 522 1.93 -40.07 -2.05
CA ALA A 522 2.77 -41.06 -1.38
C ALA A 522 3.30 -42.15 -2.32
N ASP A 523 2.46 -42.64 -3.23
CA ASP A 523 2.72 -43.84 -4.03
C ASP A 523 3.30 -43.56 -5.43
N SER A 524 3.72 -42.32 -5.68
CA SER A 524 4.23 -41.84 -7.00
C SER A 524 3.23 -41.97 -8.17
N ASP A 525 1.95 -42.22 -7.91
CA ASP A 525 0.91 -42.47 -8.92
C ASP A 525 -0.02 -41.26 -9.17
N ARG A 526 0.04 -40.27 -8.27
CA ARG A 526 -0.84 -39.10 -8.28
C ARG A 526 -0.07 -37.81 -8.00
N ILE A 527 -0.53 -36.71 -8.58
CA ILE A 527 -0.03 -35.37 -8.30
C ILE A 527 -1.13 -34.49 -7.68
N TYR A 528 -0.74 -33.64 -6.73
CA TYR A 528 -1.58 -32.63 -6.11
C TYR A 528 -1.19 -31.24 -6.60
N PHE A 529 -2.16 -30.32 -6.69
CA PHE A 529 -1.95 -28.95 -7.14
C PHE A 529 -3.07 -28.02 -6.63
N ASN A 530 -2.77 -26.74 -6.58
CA ASN A 530 -3.67 -25.70 -6.09
C ASN A 530 -4.36 -24.99 -7.27
N VAL A 531 -5.61 -24.59 -7.07
CA VAL A 531 -6.36 -23.73 -8.00
C VAL A 531 -7.13 -22.64 -7.24
N SER A 532 -7.27 -21.46 -7.83
CA SER A 532 -8.21 -20.45 -7.33
C SER A 532 -9.63 -20.92 -7.59
N ALA A 533 -10.47 -20.94 -6.54
CA ALA A 533 -11.86 -21.34 -6.64
C ALA A 533 -12.79 -20.13 -6.87
N ASP A 534 -12.48 -19.00 -6.24
CA ASP A 534 -13.13 -17.71 -6.39
C ASP A 534 -12.17 -16.58 -5.92
N GLU A 535 -12.67 -15.35 -5.76
CA GLU A 535 -11.86 -14.20 -5.33
C GLU A 535 -11.24 -14.36 -3.94
N THR A 536 -11.83 -15.20 -3.08
CA THR A 536 -11.45 -15.34 -1.67
C THR A 536 -11.00 -16.73 -1.28
N SER A 537 -11.16 -17.75 -2.13
CA SER A 537 -10.90 -19.13 -1.75
C SER A 537 -9.97 -19.86 -2.73
N ARG A 538 -9.18 -20.80 -2.20
CA ARG A 538 -8.41 -21.77 -2.99
C ARG A 538 -8.86 -23.19 -2.73
N GLU A 539 -8.60 -24.05 -3.70
CA GLU A 539 -8.90 -25.48 -3.66
C GLU A 539 -7.65 -26.32 -3.94
N LEU A 540 -7.48 -27.40 -3.17
CA LEU A 540 -6.51 -28.46 -3.40
C LEU A 540 -7.14 -29.57 -4.25
N LYS A 541 -6.55 -29.84 -5.40
CA LYS A 541 -6.98 -30.89 -6.35
C LYS A 541 -5.86 -31.90 -6.60
N SER A 542 -6.22 -33.03 -7.22
CA SER A 542 -5.25 -34.03 -7.67
C SER A 542 -5.70 -34.78 -8.92
N VAL A 543 -4.75 -35.29 -9.70
CA VAL A 543 -4.96 -36.18 -10.87
C VAL A 543 -3.93 -37.30 -10.88
N ASP A 544 -4.23 -38.41 -11.56
CA ASP A 544 -3.23 -39.45 -11.83
C ASP A 544 -2.11 -38.97 -12.77
N LEU A 545 -1.07 -39.79 -12.98
CA LEU A 545 0.06 -39.43 -13.85
C LEU A 545 -0.30 -39.25 -15.34
N ASN A 546 -1.54 -39.53 -15.74
CA ASN A 546 -2.05 -39.27 -17.09
C ASN A 546 -2.94 -38.02 -17.15
N GLY A 547 -3.11 -37.30 -16.02
CA GLY A 547 -3.98 -36.14 -15.94
C GLY A 547 -5.46 -36.49 -15.83
N GLN A 548 -5.78 -37.75 -15.54
CA GLN A 548 -7.14 -38.26 -15.42
C GLN A 548 -7.54 -38.41 -13.94
N GLN A 549 -8.78 -38.83 -13.70
CA GLN A 549 -9.32 -39.06 -12.36
C GLN A 549 -9.17 -37.86 -11.42
N GLU A 550 -9.54 -36.66 -11.90
CA GLU A 550 -9.50 -35.46 -11.08
C GLU A 550 -10.32 -35.63 -9.80
N ARG A 551 -9.72 -35.24 -8.67
CA ARG A 551 -10.36 -35.22 -7.35
C ARG A 551 -10.14 -33.87 -6.70
N SER A 552 -11.21 -33.32 -6.15
CA SER A 552 -11.16 -32.20 -5.22
C SER A 552 -11.08 -32.71 -3.79
N HIS A 553 -10.19 -32.11 -2.98
CA HIS A 553 -9.95 -32.54 -1.60
C HIS A 553 -10.39 -31.49 -0.59
N PHE A 554 -9.81 -30.30 -0.67
CA PHE A 554 -10.02 -29.23 0.30
C PHE A 554 -10.30 -27.91 -0.39
N LYS A 555 -11.25 -27.13 0.12
CA LYS A 555 -11.47 -25.71 -0.23
C LYS A 555 -11.41 -24.87 1.05
N GLY A 556 -10.78 -23.70 0.99
CA GLY A 556 -10.77 -22.79 2.13
C GLY A 556 -10.60 -21.33 1.76
N ASP A 557 -11.14 -20.46 2.61
CA ASP A 557 -11.12 -19.01 2.43
C ASP A 557 -9.80 -18.42 2.93
N TYR A 558 -9.28 -17.41 2.23
CA TYR A 558 -8.01 -16.73 2.52
C TYR A 558 -6.77 -17.65 2.58
N ILE A 559 -6.92 -18.91 2.15
CA ILE A 559 -5.82 -19.85 1.97
C ILE A 559 -5.14 -19.56 0.65
N PHE A 560 -3.81 -19.42 0.64
CA PHE A 560 -3.06 -19.20 -0.59
C PHE A 560 -2.11 -20.34 -0.98
N ASP A 561 -1.84 -21.28 -0.09
CA ASP A 561 -1.04 -22.47 -0.40
C ASP A 561 -1.52 -23.70 0.39
N PHE A 562 -1.46 -24.87 -0.25
CA PHE A 562 -1.68 -26.19 0.35
C PHE A 562 -0.50 -27.11 0.03
N ARG A 563 -0.16 -27.99 0.98
CA ARG A 563 0.90 -28.99 0.83
C ARG A 563 0.55 -30.30 1.51
N VAL A 564 0.43 -31.38 0.75
CA VAL A 564 0.19 -32.73 1.30
C VAL A 564 1.51 -33.33 1.80
N SER A 565 1.45 -33.99 2.95
CA SER A 565 2.58 -34.72 3.53
C SER A 565 3.04 -35.90 2.66
N PRO A 566 4.33 -36.27 2.70
CA PRO A 566 4.90 -37.35 1.89
C PRO A 566 4.21 -38.71 2.03
N ASN A 567 3.62 -39.01 3.18
CA ASN A 567 2.85 -40.23 3.45
C ASN A 567 1.35 -40.11 3.13
N GLY A 568 0.86 -38.92 2.72
CA GLY A 568 -0.52 -38.68 2.36
C GLY A 568 -1.51 -38.59 3.54
N GLN A 569 -1.04 -38.53 4.79
CA GLN A 569 -1.88 -38.57 5.99
C GLN A 569 -2.21 -37.20 6.58
N TYR A 570 -1.52 -36.14 6.13
CA TYR A 570 -1.68 -34.77 6.60
C TYR A 570 -1.64 -33.76 5.45
N VAL A 571 -2.30 -32.63 5.65
CA VAL A 571 -2.25 -31.44 4.80
C VAL A 571 -1.79 -30.24 5.63
N ALA A 572 -0.87 -29.46 5.08
CA ALA A 572 -0.50 -28.16 5.60
C ALA A 572 -1.07 -27.06 4.69
N PHE A 573 -1.38 -25.90 5.26
CA PHE A 573 -1.86 -24.75 4.50
C PHE A 573 -1.50 -23.42 5.20
N ILE A 574 -1.48 -22.34 4.42
CA ILE A 574 -1.27 -20.98 4.94
C ILE A 574 -2.55 -20.18 4.81
N GLU A 575 -3.07 -19.67 5.93
CA GLU A 575 -4.23 -18.78 6.00
C GLU A 575 -3.84 -17.48 6.72
N ASN A 576 -4.08 -16.32 6.11
CA ASN A 576 -3.74 -15.01 6.68
C ASN A 576 -2.32 -14.97 7.29
N PHE A 577 -1.33 -15.43 6.52
CA PHE A 577 0.09 -15.56 6.88
C PHE A 577 0.44 -16.62 7.94
N ASN A 578 -0.54 -17.22 8.61
CA ASN A 578 -0.31 -18.25 9.62
C ASN A 578 -0.29 -19.64 9.00
N THR A 579 0.58 -20.51 9.50
CA THR A 579 0.73 -21.88 9.01
C THR A 579 -0.08 -22.86 9.86
N PHE A 580 -0.79 -23.77 9.20
CA PHE A 580 -1.66 -24.76 9.82
C PHE A 580 -1.37 -26.17 9.32
N VAL A 581 -1.71 -27.17 10.13
CA VAL A 581 -1.68 -28.59 9.79
C VAL A 581 -3.01 -29.24 10.19
N ALA A 582 -3.49 -30.17 9.37
CA ALA A 582 -4.63 -31.03 9.67
C ALA A 582 -4.40 -32.45 9.11
N PRO A 583 -5.07 -33.48 9.68
CA PRO A 583 -5.15 -34.78 9.04
C PRO A 583 -5.76 -34.68 7.64
N PHE A 584 -5.23 -35.47 6.72
CA PHE A 584 -5.75 -35.61 5.36
C PHE A 584 -6.72 -36.79 5.32
N THR A 585 -7.91 -36.58 4.77
CA THR A 585 -8.85 -37.66 4.47
C THR A 585 -9.54 -37.38 3.14
N SER A 586 -9.96 -38.44 2.45
CA SER A 586 -10.67 -38.37 1.18
C SER A 586 -12.04 -39.02 1.34
N THR A 587 -13.10 -38.24 1.12
CA THR A 587 -14.50 -38.71 1.24
C THR A 587 -15.22 -38.81 -0.11
N GLY A 588 -14.52 -38.50 -1.21
CA GLY A 588 -15.14 -38.34 -2.53
C GLY A 588 -15.88 -37.01 -2.72
N LYS A 589 -15.85 -36.11 -1.72
CA LYS A 589 -16.38 -34.74 -1.80
C LYS A 589 -15.32 -33.72 -1.40
N THR A 590 -15.42 -32.50 -1.91
CA THR A 590 -14.60 -31.38 -1.44
C THR A 590 -14.95 -31.04 0.01
N LEU A 591 -13.95 -31.04 0.90
CA LEU A 591 -14.08 -30.66 2.30
C LEU A 591 -13.72 -29.19 2.49
N SER A 592 -14.52 -28.45 3.26
CA SER A 592 -14.12 -27.11 3.69
C SER A 592 -13.06 -27.17 4.81
N ILE A 593 -12.02 -26.35 4.72
CA ILE A 593 -10.96 -26.26 5.73
C ILE A 593 -10.50 -24.81 5.93
N ASN A 594 -10.35 -24.40 7.19
CA ASN A 594 -9.89 -23.07 7.61
C ASN A 594 -9.41 -23.15 9.06
N LYS A 595 -8.82 -22.06 9.57
CA LYS A 595 -8.59 -21.83 11.00
C LYS A 595 -9.90 -22.04 11.75
N GLY A 596 -9.88 -22.92 12.75
CA GLY A 596 -11.05 -23.20 13.60
C GLY A 596 -12.09 -24.15 13.01
N ALA A 597 -11.82 -24.78 11.85
CA ALA A 597 -12.67 -25.85 11.34
C ALA A 597 -12.82 -26.98 12.39
N LYS A 598 -14.05 -27.46 12.58
CA LYS A 598 -14.39 -28.49 13.60
C LYS A 598 -14.48 -29.91 13.03
N SER A 599 -14.54 -30.04 11.70
CA SER A 599 -14.65 -31.32 11.00
C SER A 599 -13.38 -32.17 11.08
N LEU A 600 -12.22 -31.52 11.23
CA LEU A 600 -10.90 -32.13 11.37
C LEU A 600 -10.12 -31.37 12.46
N PRO A 601 -9.19 -32.03 13.16
CA PRO A 601 -8.34 -31.33 14.12
C PRO A 601 -7.33 -30.47 13.36
N VAL A 602 -7.67 -29.20 13.12
CA VAL A 602 -6.77 -28.19 12.54
C VAL A 602 -5.96 -27.53 13.65
N LYS A 603 -4.63 -27.47 13.50
CA LYS A 603 -3.72 -26.84 14.45
C LYS A 603 -2.85 -25.80 13.77
N GLN A 604 -2.77 -24.60 14.37
CA GLN A 604 -1.77 -23.61 14.02
C GLN A 604 -0.41 -24.11 14.53
N VAL A 605 0.63 -23.98 13.71
CA VAL A 605 1.98 -24.44 14.08
C VAL A 605 2.99 -23.30 14.21
N SER A 606 2.70 -22.17 13.57
CA SER A 606 3.60 -21.02 13.51
C SER A 606 3.17 -19.92 14.48
N LYS A 607 4.14 -19.36 15.22
CA LYS A 607 3.94 -18.11 15.96
C LYS A 607 4.09 -16.90 15.03
N TYR A 608 5.03 -16.99 14.09
CA TYR A 608 5.31 -15.98 13.06
C TYR A 608 4.83 -16.44 11.66
N SER A 609 4.86 -15.54 10.67
CA SER A 609 4.43 -15.80 9.30
C SER A 609 5.11 -17.04 8.70
N GLY A 610 4.46 -17.70 7.73
CA GLY A 610 5.09 -18.78 6.98
C GLY A 610 4.90 -18.68 5.46
N ASP A 611 5.97 -19.00 4.75
CA ASP A 611 6.08 -19.21 3.31
C ASP A 611 6.82 -20.54 3.05
N PHE A 612 6.81 -21.01 1.80
CA PHE A 612 7.58 -22.18 1.35
C PHE A 612 7.35 -23.46 2.17
N LEU A 613 6.08 -23.88 2.32
CA LEU A 613 5.73 -25.10 3.06
C LEU A 613 6.43 -26.34 2.52
N ASN A 614 7.13 -27.07 3.40
CA ASN A 614 7.83 -28.31 3.09
C ASN A 614 7.74 -29.31 4.23
N TRP A 615 7.70 -30.60 3.90
CA TRP A 615 7.66 -31.68 4.89
C TRP A 615 8.99 -32.41 4.95
N GLN A 616 9.37 -32.89 6.14
CA GLN A 616 10.40 -33.90 6.27
C GLN A 616 10.02 -35.16 5.48
N ALA A 617 11.01 -35.87 4.94
CA ALA A 617 10.79 -37.01 4.03
C ALA A 617 9.94 -38.13 4.68
N ASP A 618 10.04 -38.31 5.99
CA ASP A 618 9.29 -39.27 6.80
C ASP A 618 7.92 -38.74 7.28
N SER A 619 7.55 -37.52 6.88
CA SER A 619 6.35 -36.79 7.33
C SER A 619 6.31 -36.46 8.84
N SER A 620 7.43 -36.60 9.56
CA SER A 620 7.47 -36.37 11.01
C SER A 620 7.36 -34.90 11.43
N ALA A 621 7.72 -33.98 10.53
CA ALA A 621 7.72 -32.56 10.81
C ALA A 621 7.38 -31.72 9.57
N LEU A 622 6.70 -30.60 9.81
CA LEU A 622 6.52 -29.53 8.84
C LEU A 622 7.62 -28.49 9.01
N THR A 623 8.07 -27.93 7.89
CA THR A 623 8.98 -26.79 7.81
C THR A 623 8.34 -25.69 6.97
N TRP A 624 8.64 -24.44 7.33
CA TRP A 624 8.27 -23.24 6.60
C TRP A 624 9.35 -22.20 6.83
N ALA A 625 9.45 -21.21 5.96
CA ALA A 625 10.41 -20.13 6.12
C ALA A 625 9.73 -18.78 6.08
N PHE A 626 10.38 -17.79 6.66
CA PHE A 626 10.00 -16.39 6.52
C PHE A 626 11.22 -15.50 6.67
N GLY A 627 11.46 -14.62 5.70
CA GLY A 627 12.72 -13.87 5.61
C GLY A 627 13.92 -14.82 5.65
N PRO A 628 14.85 -14.67 6.61
CA PRO A 628 16.00 -15.55 6.72
C PRO A 628 15.72 -16.80 7.57
N THR A 629 14.60 -16.87 8.28
CA THR A 629 14.40 -17.89 9.32
C THR A 629 13.67 -19.10 8.76
N LEU A 630 14.28 -20.28 8.91
CA LEU A 630 13.67 -21.58 8.59
C LEU A 630 13.17 -22.25 9.86
N TYR A 631 11.85 -22.37 9.98
CA TYR A 631 11.16 -22.95 11.12
C TYR A 631 10.85 -24.43 10.88
N GLN A 632 10.71 -25.18 11.97
CA GLN A 632 10.30 -26.58 11.95
C GLN A 632 9.40 -26.89 13.15
N ARG A 633 8.36 -27.69 12.94
CA ARG A 633 7.55 -28.27 14.02
C ARG A 633 7.29 -29.74 13.77
N LYS A 634 7.53 -30.58 14.78
CA LYS A 634 7.18 -32.01 14.70
C LYS A 634 5.67 -32.20 14.86
N LEU A 635 5.15 -33.26 14.25
CA LEU A 635 3.76 -33.64 14.42
C LEU A 635 3.44 -34.05 15.87
N THR A 636 4.37 -34.70 16.56
CA THR A 636 4.26 -35.04 18.00
C THR A 636 4.12 -33.82 18.89
N ASP A 637 4.66 -32.68 18.47
CA ASP A 637 4.54 -31.41 19.19
C ASP A 637 3.22 -30.69 18.79
N THR A 638 2.52 -31.18 17.77
CA THR A 638 1.31 -30.54 17.20
C THR A 638 0.02 -31.24 17.62
N PHE A 639 0.05 -32.57 17.72
CA PHE A 639 -1.13 -33.39 17.95
C PHE A 639 -0.94 -34.34 19.14
N ALA A 640 -1.72 -34.11 20.20
CA ALA A 640 -1.72 -34.93 21.41
C ALA A 640 -2.16 -36.39 21.18
N PHE A 641 -2.85 -36.70 20.07
CA PHE A 641 -3.27 -38.07 19.76
C PHE A 641 -2.14 -38.95 19.19
N LEU A 642 -0.98 -38.37 18.89
CA LEU A 642 0.15 -39.13 18.37
C LEU A 642 0.94 -39.80 19.49
N LYS A 643 1.43 -41.00 19.22
CA LYS A 643 2.30 -41.72 20.17
C LYS A 643 3.59 -40.94 20.37
N GLY A 644 3.93 -40.65 21.63
CA GLY A 644 5.10 -39.83 21.98
C GLY A 644 4.89 -38.34 21.76
N ALA A 645 3.63 -37.88 21.76
CA ALA A 645 3.32 -36.46 21.75
C ALA A 645 3.92 -35.74 22.97
N ALA A 646 4.25 -34.46 22.78
CA ALA A 646 4.68 -33.61 23.88
C ALA A 646 3.56 -33.42 24.91
N ASP A 647 3.94 -33.19 26.17
CA ASP A 647 2.99 -32.93 27.26
C ASP A 647 2.16 -31.67 26.99
N ASP A 648 2.77 -30.66 26.36
CA ASP A 648 2.10 -29.46 25.87
C ASP A 648 2.26 -29.33 24.35
N VAL A 649 1.13 -29.42 23.63
CA VAL A 649 1.06 -29.25 22.17
C VAL A 649 0.48 -27.88 21.76
N SER A 650 0.25 -26.99 22.72
CA SER A 650 -0.35 -25.66 22.51
C SER A 650 0.67 -24.59 22.16
N GLU A 651 1.92 -24.74 22.61
CA GLU A 651 3.00 -23.79 22.34
C GLU A 651 3.26 -23.65 20.84
N LEU A 652 3.23 -22.45 20.29
CA LEU A 652 3.50 -22.21 18.87
C LEU A 652 5.01 -22.07 18.60
N THR A 653 5.45 -22.49 17.41
CA THR A 653 6.87 -22.43 17.04
C THR A 653 7.30 -20.99 16.78
N ALA A 654 8.16 -20.45 17.65
CA ALA A 654 8.68 -19.08 17.58
C ALA A 654 10.18 -19.01 17.20
N GLN A 655 10.93 -20.09 17.40
CA GLN A 655 12.36 -20.16 17.09
C GLN A 655 12.61 -20.95 15.80
N GLY A 656 13.65 -20.57 15.06
CA GLY A 656 14.03 -21.25 13.82
C GLY A 656 15.52 -21.08 13.52
N ILE A 657 15.96 -21.69 12.42
CA ILE A 657 17.33 -21.64 11.93
C ILE A 657 17.51 -20.35 11.12
N ASP A 658 18.34 -19.43 11.60
CA ASP A 658 18.74 -18.25 10.82
C ASP A 658 19.59 -18.69 9.61
N LEU A 659 19.12 -18.48 8.38
CA LEU A 659 19.81 -18.83 7.13
C LEU A 659 20.64 -17.70 6.54
N SER A 660 20.57 -16.52 7.14
CA SER A 660 21.32 -15.36 6.68
C SER A 660 22.84 -15.55 6.76
N PHE A 661 23.55 -14.71 6.01
CA PHE A 661 25.00 -14.63 5.99
C PHE A 661 25.46 -13.24 5.52
N GLU A 662 26.69 -12.87 5.88
CA GLU A 662 27.28 -11.59 5.48
C GLU A 662 27.77 -11.61 4.02
N LYS A 663 27.54 -10.51 3.31
CA LYS A 663 27.99 -10.28 1.94
C LYS A 663 28.58 -8.88 1.83
N LYS A 664 29.72 -8.73 1.14
CA LYS A 664 30.25 -7.41 0.78
C LYS A 664 29.29 -6.71 -0.19
N ALA A 665 28.98 -5.46 0.07
CA ALA A 665 28.28 -4.62 -0.89
C ALA A 665 29.18 -4.34 -2.11
N ASP A 666 28.58 -4.10 -3.28
CA ASP A 666 29.32 -3.64 -4.45
C ASP A 666 29.83 -2.22 -4.21
N LYS A 667 31.12 -2.03 -4.45
CA LYS A 667 31.80 -0.74 -4.40
C LYS A 667 32.74 -0.67 -5.61
N PRO A 668 32.48 0.19 -6.61
CA PRO A 668 33.44 0.39 -7.69
C PRO A 668 34.74 0.96 -7.16
N GLU A 669 35.81 0.75 -7.91
CA GLU A 669 37.13 1.28 -7.64
C GLU A 669 37.49 2.32 -8.71
N GLY A 670 38.20 3.37 -8.30
CA GLY A 670 38.82 4.31 -9.23
C GLY A 670 38.56 5.78 -8.89
N LEU A 671 39.11 6.67 -9.70
CA LEU A 671 39.02 8.12 -9.50
C LEU A 671 38.46 8.77 -10.77
N LEU A 672 37.33 9.44 -10.65
CA LEU A 672 36.59 10.08 -11.75
C LEU A 672 36.39 11.56 -11.47
N ALA A 673 36.60 12.40 -12.47
CA ALA A 673 36.30 13.83 -12.44
C ALA A 673 35.29 14.18 -13.54
N LEU A 674 34.13 14.69 -13.14
CA LEU A 674 33.13 15.30 -14.03
C LEU A 674 33.43 16.80 -14.09
N VAL A 675 33.74 17.35 -15.27
CA VAL A 675 34.35 18.69 -15.40
C VAL A 675 33.60 19.55 -16.42
N GLY A 676 33.28 20.78 -16.05
CA GLY A 676 32.82 21.83 -16.97
C GLY A 676 31.31 22.04 -17.07
N GLY A 677 30.53 21.26 -16.33
CA GLY A 677 29.07 21.38 -16.30
C GLY A 677 28.59 22.35 -15.22
N LYS A 678 27.29 22.68 -15.27
CA LYS A 678 26.61 23.41 -14.19
C LYS A 678 26.25 22.43 -13.07
N VAL A 679 26.78 22.62 -11.86
CA VAL A 679 26.51 21.72 -10.73
C VAL A 679 25.46 22.34 -9.81
N VAL A 680 24.31 21.69 -9.70
CA VAL A 680 23.21 22.08 -8.81
C VAL A 680 23.33 21.26 -7.54
N THR A 681 23.82 21.87 -6.45
CA THR A 681 24.30 21.07 -5.30
C THR A 681 23.17 20.53 -4.43
N MET A 682 22.04 21.24 -4.37
CA MET A 682 20.93 21.04 -3.42
C MET A 682 21.34 21.13 -1.94
N ARG A 683 22.56 21.61 -1.62
CA ARG A 683 22.97 21.89 -0.25
C ARG A 683 22.14 23.04 0.32
N ASN A 684 21.67 22.89 1.56
CA ASN A 684 20.87 23.91 2.23
C ASN A 684 19.71 24.45 1.36
N ALA A 685 19.09 23.59 0.52
CA ALA A 685 18.16 23.99 -0.54
C ALA A 685 16.87 24.69 -0.08
N ASP A 686 16.62 24.77 1.23
CA ASP A 686 15.57 25.59 1.83
C ASP A 686 15.95 27.07 1.94
N LYS A 687 17.24 27.40 1.89
CA LYS A 687 17.78 28.74 2.17
C LYS A 687 18.60 29.31 1.02
N GLU A 688 19.23 28.45 0.21
CA GLU A 688 20.17 28.87 -0.83
C GLU A 688 19.95 28.09 -2.13
N GLN A 689 20.10 28.78 -3.27
CA GLN A 689 20.15 28.18 -4.60
C GLN A 689 21.60 28.11 -5.07
N GLU A 690 22.38 27.18 -4.50
CA GLU A 690 23.79 27.05 -4.83
C GLU A 690 23.98 26.34 -6.18
N ILE A 691 24.56 27.08 -7.14
CA ILE A 691 24.88 26.63 -8.49
C ILE A 691 26.36 26.93 -8.74
N ILE A 692 27.13 25.91 -9.12
CA ILE A 692 28.54 26.06 -9.45
C ILE A 692 28.68 25.98 -10.97
N GLU A 693 28.99 27.12 -11.59
CA GLU A 693 29.32 27.20 -13.02
C GLU A 693 30.75 26.71 -13.28
N ASP A 694 31.00 26.14 -14.47
CA ASP A 694 32.26 25.45 -14.82
C ASP A 694 32.74 24.51 -13.69
N GLY A 695 31.78 23.73 -13.18
CA GLY A 695 31.95 22.94 -11.97
C GLY A 695 32.76 21.66 -12.18
N VAL A 696 33.38 21.20 -11.10
CA VAL A 696 34.07 19.93 -10.99
C VAL A 696 33.46 19.11 -9.87
N VAL A 697 33.08 17.87 -10.16
CA VAL A 697 32.73 16.86 -9.15
C VAL A 697 33.78 15.74 -9.21
N LEU A 698 34.57 15.60 -8.14
CA LEU A 698 35.60 14.58 -8.02
C LEU A 698 35.08 13.43 -7.16
N ILE A 699 35.11 12.22 -7.72
CA ILE A 699 34.56 11.00 -7.14
C ILE A 699 35.69 9.99 -6.99
N GLU A 700 35.87 9.46 -5.78
CA GLU A 700 36.74 8.32 -5.50
C GLU A 700 35.87 7.14 -5.08
N ASP A 701 36.05 6.02 -5.77
CA ASP A 701 35.22 4.83 -5.67
C ASP A 701 33.73 5.17 -5.91
N ASN A 702 32.94 5.23 -4.84
CA ASN A 702 31.52 5.57 -4.86
C ASN A 702 31.16 6.86 -4.12
N ARG A 703 32.14 7.62 -3.62
CA ARG A 703 31.89 8.85 -2.83
C ARG A 703 32.49 10.09 -3.47
N ILE A 704 31.79 11.20 -3.31
CA ILE A 704 32.25 12.53 -3.74
C ILE A 704 33.32 12.99 -2.75
N ILE A 705 34.53 13.25 -3.22
CA ILE A 705 35.65 13.70 -2.38
C ILE A 705 35.93 15.20 -2.49
N ALA A 706 35.49 15.84 -3.57
CA ALA A 706 35.52 17.29 -3.75
C ALA A 706 34.46 17.77 -4.74
N VAL A 707 33.95 18.99 -4.53
CA VAL A 707 33.08 19.71 -5.46
C VAL A 707 33.40 21.21 -5.38
N GLY A 708 33.48 21.89 -6.52
CA GLY A 708 33.86 23.31 -6.60
C GLY A 708 33.99 23.76 -8.06
N THR A 709 34.43 24.99 -8.28
CA THR A 709 34.77 25.44 -9.65
C THR A 709 36.03 24.73 -10.15
N ARG A 710 36.30 24.79 -11.45
CA ARG A 710 37.53 24.27 -12.04
C ARG A 710 38.80 24.85 -11.41
N SER A 711 38.78 26.08 -10.90
CA SER A 711 39.91 26.69 -10.18
C SER A 711 40.04 26.21 -8.74
N ASP A 712 38.96 25.75 -8.11
CA ASP A 712 38.96 25.36 -6.70
C ASP A 712 39.36 23.90 -6.47
N VAL A 713 39.11 23.04 -7.46
CA VAL A 713 39.34 21.59 -7.34
C VAL A 713 40.58 21.16 -8.12
N THR A 714 41.59 20.67 -7.40
CA THR A 714 42.76 20.04 -8.02
C THR A 714 42.38 18.64 -8.53
N ILE A 715 42.32 18.47 -9.85
CA ILE A 715 42.04 17.18 -10.48
C ILE A 715 43.33 16.34 -10.54
N PRO A 716 43.42 15.18 -9.88
CA PRO A 716 44.63 14.35 -9.94
C PRO A 716 44.86 13.79 -11.35
N LYS A 717 46.12 13.70 -11.78
CA LYS A 717 46.48 13.19 -13.13
C LYS A 717 45.96 11.78 -13.43
N LYS A 718 45.77 10.96 -12.39
CA LYS A 718 45.26 9.58 -12.50
C LYS A 718 43.73 9.51 -12.64
N ALA A 719 43.02 10.61 -12.44
CA ALA A 719 41.56 10.65 -12.54
C ALA A 719 41.14 10.48 -13.99
N LYS A 720 40.14 9.64 -14.24
CA LYS A 720 39.41 9.66 -15.50
C LYS A 720 38.64 10.99 -15.57
N VAL A 721 38.84 11.77 -16.63
CA VAL A 721 38.13 13.04 -16.83
C VAL A 721 37.02 12.83 -17.84
N MET A 722 35.81 13.32 -17.52
CA MET A 722 34.68 13.40 -18.44
C MET A 722 34.23 14.86 -18.57
N ASP A 723 34.06 15.31 -19.81
CA ASP A 723 33.61 16.67 -20.13
C ASP A 723 32.09 16.79 -20.02
N MET A 724 31.64 17.70 -19.16
CA MET A 724 30.24 18.00 -18.85
C MET A 724 29.82 19.37 -19.39
N SER A 725 30.63 19.98 -20.27
CA SER A 725 30.31 21.26 -20.89
C SER A 725 28.93 21.23 -21.56
N GLY A 726 28.11 22.25 -21.29
CA GLY A 726 26.73 22.34 -21.80
C GLY A 726 25.72 21.41 -21.10
N LYS A 727 26.11 20.76 -20.00
CA LYS A 727 25.25 19.86 -19.21
C LYS A 727 25.04 20.39 -17.81
N THR A 728 23.93 19.98 -17.19
CA THR A 728 23.64 20.22 -15.78
C THR A 728 23.79 18.92 -14.97
N ILE A 729 24.48 18.99 -13.84
CA ILE A 729 24.66 17.89 -12.90
C ILE A 729 23.77 18.14 -11.68
N ILE A 730 22.85 17.21 -11.40
CA ILE A 730 21.99 17.23 -10.22
C ILE A 730 22.22 15.96 -9.37
N PRO A 731 21.84 15.94 -8.08
CA PRO A 731 21.77 14.69 -7.34
C PRO A 731 20.81 13.70 -8.03
N GLY A 732 21.06 12.41 -7.84
CA GLY A 732 20.20 11.33 -8.33
C GLY A 732 18.75 11.49 -7.87
N LEU A 733 17.79 11.19 -8.75
CA LEU A 733 16.37 11.29 -8.42
C LEU A 733 15.97 10.22 -7.40
N VAL A 734 15.22 10.64 -6.38
CA VAL A 734 14.65 9.80 -5.32
C VAL A 734 13.15 9.68 -5.54
N ASP A 735 12.71 8.57 -6.14
CA ASP A 735 11.29 8.26 -6.28
C ASP A 735 10.76 7.66 -4.97
N ALA A 736 10.05 8.47 -4.18
CA ALA A 736 9.58 8.08 -2.86
C ALA A 736 8.37 7.12 -2.89
N HIS A 737 7.76 6.94 -4.06
CA HIS A 737 6.62 6.07 -4.27
C HIS A 737 6.62 5.52 -5.69
N ALA A 738 7.30 4.41 -5.90
CA ALA A 738 7.30 3.71 -7.17
C ALA A 738 6.52 2.39 -7.08
N HIS A 739 6.16 1.84 -8.24
CA HIS A 739 5.73 0.46 -8.36
C HIS A 739 6.35 -0.18 -9.60
N GLY A 740 6.46 -1.51 -9.59
CA GLY A 740 6.96 -2.24 -10.74
C GLY A 740 7.20 -3.70 -10.43
N SER A 741 7.40 -4.48 -11.48
CA SER A 741 7.69 -5.91 -11.31
C SER A 741 9.19 -6.14 -11.18
N TYR A 742 9.59 -6.89 -10.16
CA TYR A 742 10.99 -7.31 -9.95
C TYR A 742 11.26 -8.76 -10.40
N GLY A 743 10.21 -9.55 -10.62
CA GLY A 743 10.27 -10.87 -11.22
C GLY A 743 8.95 -11.27 -11.90
N SER A 744 8.93 -12.42 -12.55
CA SER A 744 7.73 -13.02 -13.13
C SER A 744 7.58 -14.43 -12.60
N ARG A 745 6.51 -14.67 -11.82
CA ARG A 745 6.32 -15.91 -11.07
C ARG A 745 7.58 -16.24 -10.29
N ASN A 746 8.12 -15.26 -9.56
CA ASN A 746 9.31 -15.38 -8.73
C ASN A 746 10.63 -15.73 -9.48
N LEU A 747 10.63 -15.84 -10.81
CA LEU A 747 11.86 -15.81 -11.63
C LEU A 747 12.30 -14.36 -11.83
N GLN A 748 13.58 -14.08 -11.60
CA GLN A 748 14.15 -12.74 -11.81
C GLN A 748 15.07 -12.77 -13.04
N PRO A 749 14.93 -11.82 -13.98
CA PRO A 749 15.89 -11.69 -15.08
C PRO A 749 17.25 -11.22 -14.55
N GLU A 750 18.30 -11.45 -15.33
CA GLU A 750 19.63 -10.91 -15.04
C GLU A 750 19.65 -9.39 -15.31
N GLN A 751 18.97 -8.97 -16.37
CA GLN A 751 18.71 -7.59 -16.74
C GLN A 751 17.20 -7.29 -16.70
N ASN A 752 16.77 -6.52 -15.70
CA ASN A 752 15.38 -6.06 -15.64
C ASN A 752 15.21 -4.76 -16.45
N TRP A 753 14.60 -4.86 -17.64
CA TRP A 753 14.43 -3.71 -18.55
C TRP A 753 13.68 -2.53 -17.90
N ASN A 754 12.74 -2.78 -17.00
CA ASN A 754 12.00 -1.74 -16.27
C ASN A 754 12.95 -0.95 -15.36
N GLN A 755 13.86 -1.64 -14.68
CA GLN A 755 14.87 -0.98 -13.83
C GLN A 755 15.94 -0.25 -14.65
N PHE A 756 16.36 -0.82 -15.79
CA PHE A 756 17.24 -0.13 -16.73
C PHE A 756 16.60 1.16 -17.26
N SER A 757 15.30 1.13 -17.60
CA SER A 757 14.56 2.32 -18.00
C SER A 757 14.56 3.37 -16.89
N ASN A 758 14.26 3.00 -15.63
CA ASN A 758 14.34 3.92 -14.49
C ASN A 758 15.72 4.60 -14.37
N VAL A 759 16.80 3.82 -14.41
CA VAL A 759 18.17 4.36 -14.32
C VAL A 759 18.50 5.23 -15.54
N SER A 760 18.01 4.87 -16.74
CA SER A 760 18.22 5.64 -17.96
C SER A 760 17.54 7.02 -17.97
N PHE A 761 16.60 7.23 -17.04
CA PHE A 761 15.94 8.52 -16.74
C PHE A 761 16.48 9.16 -15.44
N GLY A 762 17.59 8.68 -14.89
CA GLY A 762 18.22 9.33 -13.73
C GLY A 762 17.61 8.99 -12.37
N VAL A 763 16.67 8.04 -12.30
CA VAL A 763 16.18 7.51 -11.02
C VAL A 763 17.25 6.61 -10.41
N THR A 764 17.85 7.06 -9.30
CA THR A 764 18.93 6.32 -8.61
C THR A 764 18.46 5.67 -7.33
N THR A 765 17.33 6.10 -6.76
CA THR A 765 16.74 5.51 -5.56
C THR A 765 15.23 5.39 -5.71
N ILE A 766 14.69 4.24 -5.29
CA ILE A 766 13.27 3.93 -5.27
C ILE A 766 12.85 3.48 -3.88
N HIS A 767 11.74 4.02 -3.39
CA HIS A 767 10.94 3.40 -2.33
C HIS A 767 9.64 2.86 -2.91
N ASP A 768 9.47 1.53 -2.88
CA ASP A 768 8.27 0.83 -3.37
C ASP A 768 7.33 0.47 -2.20
N PRO A 769 6.18 1.13 -2.07
CA PRO A 769 5.29 0.95 -0.94
C PRO A 769 4.29 -0.21 -1.12
N SER A 770 4.39 -1.05 -2.16
CA SER A 770 3.54 -2.25 -2.30
C SER A 770 4.07 -3.24 -3.34
N ASN A 771 4.62 -4.37 -2.89
CA ASN A 771 5.15 -5.39 -3.81
C ASN A 771 5.13 -6.83 -3.25
N ASP A 772 5.52 -7.80 -4.07
CA ASP A 772 5.83 -9.17 -3.64
C ASP A 772 7.13 -9.16 -2.84
N SER A 773 7.04 -9.44 -1.54
CA SER A 773 8.19 -9.50 -0.63
C SER A 773 9.31 -10.43 -1.14
N ASN A 774 8.99 -11.52 -1.82
CA ASN A 774 9.99 -12.48 -2.30
C ASN A 774 10.76 -11.97 -3.53
N GLU A 775 10.21 -11.02 -4.28
CA GLU A 775 10.86 -10.48 -5.46
C GLU A 775 11.57 -9.17 -5.15
N VAL A 776 10.93 -8.24 -4.45
CA VAL A 776 11.50 -6.90 -4.21
C VAL A 776 12.72 -6.95 -3.30
N PHE A 777 12.69 -7.70 -2.20
CA PHE A 777 13.84 -7.80 -1.30
C PHE A 777 14.98 -8.62 -1.92
N SER A 778 14.66 -9.65 -2.73
CA SER A 778 15.66 -10.39 -3.51
C SER A 778 16.38 -9.47 -4.50
N MET A 779 15.62 -8.61 -5.19
CA MET A 779 16.17 -7.65 -6.15
C MET A 779 17.03 -6.59 -5.46
N ALA A 780 16.60 -6.09 -4.30
CA ALA A 780 17.38 -5.14 -3.51
C ALA A 780 18.74 -5.73 -3.09
N GLU A 781 18.77 -7.00 -2.68
CA GLU A 781 20.01 -7.70 -2.33
C GLU A 781 20.90 -7.99 -3.55
N LEU A 782 20.31 -8.36 -4.70
CA LEU A 782 21.03 -8.53 -5.98
C LEU A 782 21.68 -7.21 -6.42
N GLN A 783 20.94 -6.10 -6.36
CA GLN A 783 21.42 -4.77 -6.68
C GLN A 783 22.57 -4.36 -5.75
N ARG A 784 22.39 -4.52 -4.44
CA ARG A 784 23.43 -4.19 -3.45
C ARG A 784 24.69 -5.04 -3.58
N ALA A 785 24.57 -6.27 -4.06
CA ALA A 785 25.70 -7.15 -4.36
C ALA A 785 26.37 -6.88 -5.72
N GLY A 786 25.86 -5.94 -6.52
CA GLY A 786 26.38 -5.62 -7.87
C GLY A 786 26.10 -6.70 -8.92
N LEU A 787 25.09 -7.55 -8.69
CA LEU A 787 24.73 -8.65 -9.58
C LEU A 787 23.68 -8.26 -10.63
N THR A 788 23.03 -7.11 -10.46
CA THR A 788 22.09 -6.55 -11.44
C THR A 788 22.12 -5.02 -11.36
N VAL A 789 21.85 -4.34 -12.48
CA VAL A 789 21.72 -2.88 -12.53
C VAL A 789 20.29 -2.48 -12.24
N ALA A 790 20.09 -1.70 -11.18
CA ALA A 790 18.81 -1.12 -10.79
C ALA A 790 19.08 0.08 -9.88
N PRO A 791 18.10 1.00 -9.70
CA PRO A 791 18.16 2.00 -8.63
C PRO A 791 18.37 1.33 -7.27
N ARG A 792 18.77 2.06 -6.22
CA ARG A 792 18.74 1.54 -4.85
C ARG A 792 17.29 1.23 -4.49
N ILE A 793 16.98 -0.03 -4.20
CA ILE A 793 15.62 -0.49 -3.93
C ILE A 793 15.38 -0.55 -2.43
N TYR A 794 14.38 0.19 -1.97
CA TYR A 794 13.79 0.09 -0.65
C TYR A 794 12.31 -0.23 -0.80
N SER A 795 11.72 -0.99 0.12
CA SER A 795 10.32 -1.36 0.00
C SER A 795 9.71 -1.72 1.34
N VAL A 796 8.39 -1.62 1.41
CA VAL A 796 7.59 -2.21 2.49
C VAL A 796 7.32 -3.70 2.26
N GLY A 797 7.55 -4.22 1.05
CA GLY A 797 7.08 -5.53 0.61
C GLY A 797 5.56 -5.59 0.53
N ARG A 798 4.97 -6.68 1.05
CA ARG A 798 3.51 -6.87 1.03
C ARG A 798 2.84 -6.06 2.15
N ILE A 799 1.98 -5.12 1.76
CA ILE A 799 1.36 -4.12 2.64
C ILE A 799 0.49 -4.71 3.76
N LEU A 800 0.22 -3.90 4.79
CA LEU A 800 -0.72 -4.22 5.86
C LEU A 800 -2.14 -3.89 5.38
N TYR A 801 -2.77 -4.84 4.69
CA TYR A 801 -4.01 -4.61 3.96
C TYR A 801 -5.28 -4.96 4.74
N ALA A 802 -6.28 -4.08 4.68
CA ALA A 802 -7.58 -4.29 5.29
C ALA A 802 -8.60 -5.06 4.43
N GLY A 803 -8.40 -5.10 3.11
CA GLY A 803 -9.36 -5.71 2.18
C GLY A 803 -9.37 -7.25 2.21
N HIS A 804 -10.46 -7.81 1.73
CA HIS A 804 -10.73 -9.25 1.75
C HIS A 804 -10.08 -9.96 0.55
N ALA A 805 -8.79 -10.30 0.64
CA ALA A 805 -8.07 -11.00 -0.43
C ALA A 805 -7.13 -12.12 0.11
N PRO A 806 -7.07 -13.31 -0.55
CA PRO A 806 -6.25 -14.44 -0.11
C PRO A 806 -4.77 -14.14 -0.02
N GLY A 807 -4.18 -14.54 1.11
CA GLY A 807 -2.79 -14.27 1.45
C GLY A 807 -2.45 -12.79 1.67
N TYR A 808 -3.36 -11.84 1.41
CA TYR A 808 -3.07 -10.40 1.42
C TYR A 808 -3.67 -9.69 2.62
N LYS A 809 -4.87 -10.13 3.06
CA LYS A 809 -5.53 -9.59 4.25
C LYS A 809 -4.63 -9.71 5.49
N THR A 810 -4.51 -8.61 6.22
CA THR A 810 -3.70 -8.47 7.43
C THR A 810 -4.63 -8.23 8.63
N PRO A 811 -5.05 -9.28 9.36
CA PRO A 811 -5.90 -9.12 10.53
C PRO A 811 -5.07 -8.54 11.69
N ILE A 812 -5.55 -7.45 12.28
CA ILE A 812 -4.93 -6.80 13.44
C ILE A 812 -6.03 -6.40 14.41
N SER A 813 -6.06 -7.02 15.60
CA SER A 813 -7.04 -6.73 16.65
C SER A 813 -6.41 -6.19 17.93
N ASN A 814 -5.09 -6.30 18.08
CA ASN A 814 -4.33 -5.84 19.23
C ASN A 814 -2.87 -5.55 18.84
N LEU A 815 -2.09 -5.07 19.81
CA LEU A 815 -0.67 -4.74 19.61
C LEU A 815 0.18 -5.97 19.24
N GLU A 816 -0.12 -7.16 19.76
CA GLU A 816 0.62 -8.39 19.43
C GLU A 816 0.45 -8.78 17.96
N ASP A 817 -0.76 -8.66 17.41
CA ASP A 817 -1.01 -8.85 15.98
C ASP A 817 -0.23 -7.81 15.15
N ALA A 818 -0.21 -6.54 15.58
CA ALA A 818 0.55 -5.49 14.91
C ALA A 818 2.06 -5.79 14.93
N GLN A 819 2.60 -6.19 16.08
CA GLN A 819 4.00 -6.62 16.24
C GLN A 819 4.33 -7.81 15.34
N PHE A 820 3.45 -8.79 15.22
CA PHE A 820 3.63 -9.93 14.30
C PHE A 820 3.83 -9.46 12.85
N HIS A 821 2.97 -8.58 12.34
CA HIS A 821 3.04 -8.15 10.94
C HIS A 821 4.15 -7.14 10.68
N VAL A 822 4.45 -6.25 11.62
CA VAL A 822 5.59 -5.33 11.50
C VAL A 822 6.90 -6.12 11.52
N LYS A 823 7.05 -7.04 12.47
CA LYS A 823 8.23 -7.90 12.59
C LYS A 823 8.48 -8.69 11.32
N ARG A 824 7.43 -9.27 10.73
CA ARG A 824 7.58 -10.04 9.49
C ARG A 824 8.24 -9.17 8.41
N LEU A 825 7.73 -7.95 8.16
CA LEU A 825 8.30 -7.12 7.10
C LEU A 825 9.73 -6.64 7.43
N LYS A 826 10.01 -6.28 8.69
CA LYS A 826 11.36 -5.90 9.13
C LYS A 826 12.37 -7.03 8.95
N ASP A 827 12.01 -8.25 9.34
CA ASP A 827 12.90 -9.41 9.22
C ASP A 827 13.22 -9.75 7.75
N ALA A 828 12.30 -9.48 6.82
CA ALA A 828 12.50 -9.67 5.39
C ALA A 828 13.38 -8.59 4.74
N GLY A 829 13.56 -7.43 5.38
CA GLY A 829 14.41 -6.33 4.88
C GLY A 829 13.72 -4.98 4.73
N ALA A 830 12.47 -4.84 5.17
CA ALA A 830 11.74 -3.58 5.07
C ALA A 830 12.34 -2.48 5.99
N ILE A 831 12.40 -1.25 5.47
CA ILE A 831 12.73 -0.03 6.23
C ILE A 831 11.49 0.74 6.70
N SER A 832 10.33 0.34 6.18
CA SER A 832 9.03 0.94 6.40
C SER A 832 7.94 -0.13 6.25
N VAL A 833 6.74 0.10 6.81
CA VAL A 833 5.54 -0.70 6.52
C VAL A 833 4.43 0.19 5.97
N LYS A 834 3.58 -0.34 5.08
CA LYS A 834 2.42 0.41 4.57
C LYS A 834 1.15 0.09 5.35
N SER A 835 0.63 1.10 6.06
CA SER A 835 -0.68 1.09 6.72
C SER A 835 -1.78 1.34 5.68
N TYR A 836 -2.36 0.27 5.11
CA TYR A 836 -3.22 0.37 3.93
C TYR A 836 -4.71 0.25 4.27
N ASN A 837 -5.37 1.41 4.44
CA ASN A 837 -6.81 1.55 4.57
C ASN A 837 -7.49 0.69 5.65
N HIS A 838 -6.79 0.36 6.75
CA HIS A 838 -7.46 -0.20 7.94
C HIS A 838 -8.50 0.79 8.47
N PRO A 839 -9.78 0.39 8.59
CA PRO A 839 -10.86 1.30 8.92
C PRO A 839 -10.75 1.85 10.34
N ARG A 840 -10.31 1.02 11.30
CA ARG A 840 -10.21 1.43 12.70
C ARG A 840 -8.89 2.15 13.00
N ARG A 841 -8.98 3.25 13.75
CA ARG A 841 -7.84 4.08 14.18
C ARG A 841 -6.99 3.40 15.24
N ASP A 842 -7.59 2.62 16.15
CA ASP A 842 -6.85 1.83 17.16
C ASP A 842 -5.85 0.87 16.49
N THR A 843 -6.26 0.18 15.43
CA THR A 843 -5.39 -0.68 14.62
C THR A 843 -4.23 0.11 14.00
N ARG A 844 -4.48 1.31 13.47
CA ARG A 844 -3.41 2.16 12.90
C ARG A 844 -2.41 2.62 13.97
N GLN A 845 -2.89 3.02 15.14
CA GLN A 845 -2.04 3.41 16.27
C GLN A 845 -1.24 2.22 16.83
N GLN A 846 -1.82 1.01 16.88
CA GLN A 846 -1.09 -0.21 17.26
C GLN A 846 0.03 -0.54 16.28
N VAL A 847 -0.18 -0.35 14.97
CA VAL A 847 0.88 -0.48 13.96
C VAL A 847 2.00 0.54 14.19
N LEU A 848 1.66 1.80 14.48
CA LEU A 848 2.64 2.84 14.81
C LEU A 848 3.46 2.48 16.05
N GLU A 849 2.83 2.01 17.12
CA GLU A 849 3.53 1.60 18.33
C GLU A 849 4.43 0.38 18.10
N ALA A 850 3.93 -0.65 17.41
CA ALA A 850 4.74 -1.80 17.01
C ALA A 850 5.94 -1.39 16.14
N ALA A 851 5.73 -0.46 15.21
CA ALA A 851 6.76 0.07 14.33
C ALA A 851 7.81 0.88 15.10
N LYS A 852 7.38 1.71 16.05
CA LYS A 852 8.26 2.46 16.95
C LYS A 852 9.16 1.54 17.77
N GLN A 853 8.59 0.49 18.38
CA GLN A 853 9.34 -0.52 19.13
C GLN A 853 10.38 -1.27 18.28
N MET A 854 10.20 -1.25 16.96
CA MET A 854 11.05 -1.92 15.99
C MET A 854 11.81 -0.96 15.08
N GLU A 855 11.86 0.34 15.38
CA GLU A 855 12.61 1.34 14.60
C GLU A 855 12.36 1.24 13.08
N ILE A 856 11.08 1.11 12.69
CA ILE A 856 10.65 1.03 11.30
C ILE A 856 9.63 2.13 11.00
N MET A 857 9.74 2.76 9.83
CA MET A 857 8.83 3.84 9.42
C MET A 857 7.44 3.32 9.06
N VAL A 858 6.43 4.20 9.05
CA VAL A 858 5.05 3.83 8.69
C VAL A 858 4.52 4.82 7.66
N VAL A 859 4.37 4.34 6.43
CA VAL A 859 3.77 5.11 5.33
C VAL A 859 2.29 4.74 5.19
N PRO A 860 1.34 5.68 5.19
CA PRO A 860 -0.08 5.37 5.01
C PRO A 860 -0.50 5.47 3.55
N GLU A 861 -1.53 4.73 3.18
CA GLU A 861 -2.29 4.98 1.95
C GLU A 861 -3.20 6.21 2.13
N GLY A 862 -3.02 7.26 1.32
CA GLY A 862 -3.93 8.40 1.21
C GLY A 862 -5.20 8.08 0.43
N GLY A 863 -5.92 7.03 0.85
CA GLY A 863 -6.97 6.31 0.09
C GLY A 863 -8.27 7.07 -0.20
N SER A 864 -8.18 8.33 -0.64
CA SER A 864 -9.29 9.21 -1.02
C SER A 864 -10.28 9.47 0.12
N LYS A 865 -9.77 9.67 1.34
CA LYS A 865 -10.56 9.87 2.57
C LYS A 865 -9.97 11.00 3.42
N PHE A 866 -10.43 12.23 3.18
CA PHE A 866 -9.86 13.43 3.79
C PHE A 866 -9.74 13.32 5.32
N GLN A 867 -10.81 12.93 6.03
CA GLN A 867 -10.80 12.87 7.49
C GLN A 867 -9.82 11.81 8.02
N GLN A 868 -9.74 10.66 7.35
CA GLN A 868 -8.77 9.60 7.69
C GLN A 868 -7.33 10.06 7.44
N ASN A 869 -7.09 10.84 6.37
CA ASN A 869 -5.75 11.33 6.06
C ASN A 869 -5.26 12.33 7.12
N MET A 870 -6.13 13.22 7.61
CA MET A 870 -5.77 14.18 8.65
C MET A 870 -5.44 13.49 9.98
N ASN A 871 -6.21 12.47 10.39
CA ASN A 871 -5.90 11.74 11.62
C ASN A 871 -4.64 10.85 11.52
N MET A 872 -4.27 10.37 10.32
CA MET A 872 -3.01 9.66 10.10
C MET A 872 -1.79 10.57 10.35
N ILE A 873 -1.86 11.84 9.92
CA ILE A 873 -0.81 12.84 10.17
C ILE A 873 -0.69 13.12 11.67
N ILE A 874 -1.82 13.34 12.35
CA ILE A 874 -1.86 13.61 13.79
C ILE A 874 -1.39 12.42 14.63
N ASP A 875 -1.61 11.19 14.16
CA ASP A 875 -1.15 9.99 14.86
C ASP A 875 0.34 9.67 14.65
N GLY A 876 1.05 10.43 13.81
CA GLY A 876 2.51 10.30 13.67
C GLY A 876 2.98 9.32 12.59
N HIS A 877 2.20 9.15 11.52
CA HIS A 877 2.72 8.49 10.31
C HIS A 877 3.89 9.29 9.72
N THR A 878 4.82 8.61 9.05
CA THR A 878 6.03 9.22 8.46
C THR A 878 5.69 10.29 7.41
N GLY A 879 4.59 10.11 6.68
CA GLY A 879 4.04 11.07 5.73
C GLY A 879 2.64 10.69 5.27
N LEU A 880 2.17 11.28 4.17
CA LEU A 880 0.96 10.88 3.46
C LEU A 880 1.29 10.58 1.99
N GLU A 881 0.96 9.38 1.53
CA GLU A 881 1.08 8.99 0.13
C GLU A 881 -0.22 9.28 -0.62
N HIS A 882 -0.12 9.71 -1.87
CA HIS A 882 -1.18 10.18 -2.76
C HIS A 882 -1.84 11.51 -2.42
N ALA A 883 -2.43 12.14 -3.45
CA ALA A 883 -3.10 13.42 -3.36
C ALA A 883 -4.32 13.39 -2.44
N LEU A 884 -4.58 14.51 -1.77
CA LEU A 884 -5.84 14.71 -1.07
C LEU A 884 -7.01 14.63 -2.07
N PRO A 885 -8.18 14.09 -1.67
CA PRO A 885 -9.32 13.96 -2.58
C PRO A 885 -9.95 15.30 -2.95
N ILE A 886 -9.67 16.35 -2.19
CA ILE A 886 -10.22 17.70 -2.34
C ILE A 886 -9.28 18.60 -3.16
N PRO A 887 -9.81 19.59 -3.91
CA PRO A 887 -9.00 20.41 -4.82
C PRO A 887 -8.17 21.49 -4.09
N HIS A 888 -8.61 21.93 -2.91
CA HIS A 888 -8.04 23.04 -2.16
C HIS A 888 -7.94 22.69 -0.68
N ILE A 889 -6.89 23.20 -0.05
CA ILE A 889 -6.71 23.22 1.41
C ILE A 889 -6.61 24.67 1.87
N TYR A 890 -7.04 24.93 3.09
CA TYR A 890 -7.07 26.27 3.68
C TYR A 890 -6.20 26.35 4.93
N SER A 891 -6.20 27.53 5.56
CA SER A 891 -5.31 27.88 6.67
C SER A 891 -5.30 26.85 7.82
N ASP A 892 -6.41 26.21 8.16
CA ASP A 892 -6.47 25.18 9.21
C ASP A 892 -5.55 23.97 8.93
N VAL A 893 -5.68 23.35 7.75
CA VAL A 893 -4.86 22.19 7.34
C VAL A 893 -3.41 22.59 7.16
N VAL A 894 -3.16 23.77 6.59
CA VAL A 894 -1.80 24.29 6.37
C VAL A 894 -1.08 24.55 7.69
N GLN A 895 -1.74 25.19 8.67
CA GLN A 895 -1.20 25.40 10.01
C GLN A 895 -0.98 24.08 10.75
N MET A 896 -1.93 23.15 10.67
CA MET A 896 -1.81 21.84 11.30
C MET A 896 -0.57 21.09 10.76
N TRP A 897 -0.48 20.93 9.44
CA TRP A 897 0.54 20.08 8.82
C TRP A 897 1.95 20.66 8.95
N SER A 898 2.10 21.98 8.77
CA SER A 898 3.40 22.68 8.87
C SER A 898 4.06 22.59 10.26
N GLN A 899 3.27 22.31 11.30
CA GLN A 899 3.77 22.09 12.66
C GLN A 899 4.14 20.63 12.95
N THR A 900 3.99 19.73 11.97
CA THR A 900 4.39 18.32 12.07
C THR A 900 5.71 18.04 11.34
N LYS A 901 6.17 16.79 11.40
CA LYS A 901 7.29 16.28 10.57
C LYS A 901 6.83 15.27 9.52
N ALA A 902 5.52 15.14 9.30
CA ALA A 902 4.97 14.23 8.30
C ALA A 902 5.16 14.83 6.89
N GLY A 903 5.79 14.08 5.98
CA GLY A 903 5.98 14.51 4.58
C GLY A 903 4.75 14.26 3.70
N PHE A 904 4.79 14.72 2.43
CA PHE A 904 3.70 14.55 1.47
C PHE A 904 4.22 14.05 0.11
N THR A 905 3.70 12.91 -0.36
CA THR A 905 4.04 12.31 -1.66
C THR A 905 2.77 12.22 -2.52
N PRO A 906 2.40 13.24 -3.30
CA PRO A 906 1.05 13.34 -3.88
C PRO A 906 0.77 12.39 -5.04
N THR A 907 1.79 11.83 -5.69
CA THR A 907 1.68 10.97 -6.87
C THR A 907 0.80 11.59 -7.97
N PHE A 908 1.20 12.74 -8.51
CA PHE A 908 0.40 13.53 -9.47
C PHE A 908 -0.04 12.72 -10.69
N ASN A 909 0.78 11.77 -11.12
CA ASN A 909 0.50 10.83 -12.21
C ASN A 909 -0.81 10.07 -12.00
N VAL A 910 -1.19 9.79 -10.76
CA VAL A 910 -2.39 9.03 -10.39
C VAL A 910 -3.32 9.78 -9.41
N ALA A 911 -3.23 11.11 -9.37
CA ALA A 911 -4.08 11.94 -8.52
C ALA A 911 -5.58 11.70 -8.80
N TYR A 912 -6.38 11.60 -7.72
CA TYR A 912 -7.83 11.39 -7.81
C TYR A 912 -8.60 12.71 -7.87
N GLY A 913 -9.94 12.64 -7.93
CA GLY A 913 -10.82 13.82 -7.82
C GLY A 913 -11.04 14.57 -9.14
N GLY A 914 -10.46 14.08 -10.24
CA GLY A 914 -10.63 14.53 -11.62
C GLY A 914 -9.69 13.74 -12.52
N ILE A 915 -9.37 14.23 -13.70
CA ILE A 915 -8.45 13.51 -14.62
C ILE A 915 -7.00 13.59 -14.10
N LYS A 916 -6.35 12.45 -13.92
CA LYS A 916 -4.98 12.31 -13.38
C LYS A 916 -3.88 12.82 -14.34
N GLY A 917 -2.66 12.99 -13.83
CA GLY A 917 -1.50 13.53 -14.57
C GLY A 917 -1.02 12.63 -15.70
N GLU A 918 -1.04 11.31 -15.53
CA GLU A 918 -0.65 10.37 -16.58
C GLU A 918 -1.44 10.60 -17.88
N ASP A 919 -2.76 10.79 -17.78
CA ASP A 919 -3.63 11.04 -18.93
C ASP A 919 -3.34 12.41 -19.60
N TYR A 920 -2.94 13.42 -18.81
CA TYR A 920 -2.52 14.72 -19.36
C TYR A 920 -1.27 14.57 -20.21
N PHE A 921 -0.25 13.86 -19.72
CA PHE A 921 1.01 13.71 -20.44
C PHE A 921 0.88 12.78 -21.64
N TYR A 922 0.03 11.75 -21.59
CA TYR A 922 -0.36 11.10 -22.82
C TYR A 922 -1.03 12.10 -23.76
N ASN A 923 -2.08 12.81 -23.39
CA ASN A 923 -2.76 13.74 -24.30
C ASN A 923 -1.79 14.79 -24.93
N THR A 924 -0.85 15.32 -24.16
CA THR A 924 -0.04 16.50 -24.54
C THR A 924 1.37 16.21 -25.04
N THR A 925 1.88 14.97 -24.95
CA THR A 925 3.26 14.63 -25.37
C THR A 925 3.28 13.40 -26.26
N GLU A 926 4.19 13.28 -27.23
CA GLU A 926 4.29 12.09 -28.09
C GLU A 926 5.06 10.94 -27.42
N VAL A 927 4.58 10.44 -26.27
CA VAL A 927 5.21 9.36 -25.47
C VAL A 927 5.70 8.16 -26.31
N TRP A 928 4.96 7.73 -27.33
CA TRP A 928 5.35 6.60 -28.19
C TRP A 928 6.59 6.89 -29.07
N LYS A 929 6.97 8.17 -29.23
CA LYS A 929 8.18 8.61 -29.94
C LYS A 929 9.37 8.86 -29.02
N ASN A 930 9.20 8.72 -27.70
CA ASN A 930 10.30 8.91 -26.77
C ASN A 930 11.37 7.83 -27.03
N GLU A 931 12.54 8.23 -27.53
CA GLU A 931 13.60 7.30 -27.95
C GLU A 931 14.15 6.47 -26.80
N ARG A 932 14.14 7.02 -25.58
CA ARG A 932 14.57 6.31 -24.36
C ARG A 932 13.62 5.15 -24.03
N LEU A 933 12.32 5.41 -24.01
CA LEU A 933 11.31 4.36 -23.82
C LEU A 933 11.35 3.33 -24.95
N LYS A 934 11.50 3.75 -26.21
CA LYS A 934 11.62 2.82 -27.35
C LYS A 934 12.83 1.89 -27.24
N SER A 935 13.89 2.32 -26.56
CA SER A 935 15.12 1.53 -26.39
C SER A 935 14.98 0.48 -25.29
N PHE A 936 14.17 0.72 -24.25
CA PHE A 936 14.14 -0.11 -23.04
C PHE A 936 12.78 -0.75 -22.74
N VAL A 937 11.70 -0.31 -23.39
CA VAL A 937 10.35 -0.82 -23.17
C VAL A 937 9.88 -1.57 -24.42
N PRO A 938 9.40 -2.82 -24.30
CA PRO A 938 8.86 -3.56 -25.43
C PRO A 938 7.76 -2.76 -26.16
N GLU A 939 7.83 -2.70 -27.49
CA GLU A 939 6.90 -1.89 -28.30
C GLU A 939 5.42 -2.27 -28.09
N TYR A 940 5.14 -3.57 -27.91
CA TYR A 940 3.80 -4.09 -27.63
C TYR A 940 3.28 -3.75 -26.22
N ILE A 941 4.12 -3.16 -25.35
CA ILE A 941 3.72 -2.58 -24.06
C ILE A 941 3.59 -1.06 -24.18
N LEU A 942 4.52 -0.41 -24.89
CA LEU A 942 4.55 1.04 -25.06
C LEU A 942 3.38 1.54 -25.93
N ASN A 943 3.22 1.01 -27.14
CA ASN A 943 2.32 1.55 -28.15
C ASN A 943 0.83 1.48 -27.75
N PRO A 944 0.29 0.34 -27.28
CA PRO A 944 -1.15 0.23 -27.00
C PRO A 944 -1.65 1.22 -25.95
N ARG A 945 -0.78 1.58 -24.98
CA ARG A 945 -1.13 2.50 -23.89
C ARG A 945 -0.77 3.95 -24.20
N SER A 946 -0.01 4.23 -25.26
CA SER A 946 0.48 5.59 -25.53
C SER A 946 0.02 6.20 -26.85
N ILE A 947 -0.44 5.46 -27.87
CA ILE A 947 -0.80 6.05 -29.19
C ILE A 947 -2.24 6.56 -29.23
N ARG A 948 -3.21 5.75 -28.78
CA ARG A 948 -4.64 6.11 -28.79
C ARG A 948 -5.02 6.72 -27.44
N ARG A 949 -5.50 7.96 -27.45
CA ARG A 949 -5.63 8.80 -26.24
C ARG A 949 -6.96 9.52 -26.22
N GLU A 950 -7.49 9.67 -25.01
CA GLU A 950 -8.62 10.55 -24.76
C GLU A 950 -8.11 11.97 -24.46
N LYS A 951 -8.88 12.98 -24.87
CA LYS A 951 -8.55 14.40 -24.67
C LYS A 951 -9.68 15.10 -23.92
N ALA A 952 -9.30 15.94 -22.96
CA ALA A 952 -10.20 16.83 -22.24
C ALA A 952 -9.66 18.28 -22.27
N PRO A 953 -10.50 19.29 -21.95
CA PRO A 953 -10.04 20.64 -21.65
C PRO A 953 -9.04 20.66 -20.48
N GLU A 954 -8.11 21.62 -20.47
CA GLU A 954 -7.01 21.66 -19.49
C GLU A 954 -7.48 21.74 -18.03
N HIS A 955 -8.56 22.48 -17.76
CA HIS A 955 -9.12 22.64 -16.42
C HIS A 955 -9.88 21.41 -15.89
N HIS A 956 -9.98 20.32 -16.67
CA HIS A 956 -10.52 19.03 -16.22
C HIS A 956 -9.47 18.17 -15.51
N TYR A 957 -8.20 18.48 -15.71
CA TYR A 957 -7.10 17.70 -15.16
C TYR A 957 -6.79 18.14 -13.72
N ASN A 958 -7.01 17.25 -12.75
CA ASN A 958 -6.91 17.62 -11.34
C ASN A 958 -5.48 17.63 -10.79
N HIS A 959 -4.54 16.94 -11.43
CA HIS A 959 -3.16 16.88 -10.95
C HIS A 959 -2.55 18.28 -10.74
N VAL A 960 -2.98 19.29 -11.51
CA VAL A 960 -2.57 20.69 -11.34
C VAL A 960 -3.03 21.28 -10.01
N ASN A 961 -4.28 21.04 -9.59
CA ASN A 961 -4.78 21.51 -8.30
C ASN A 961 -4.15 20.75 -7.13
N ALA A 962 -3.90 19.45 -7.29
CA ALA A 962 -3.12 18.68 -6.34
C ALA A 962 -1.71 19.27 -6.18
N ALA A 963 -1.05 19.66 -7.28
CA ALA A 963 0.26 20.29 -7.26
C ALA A 963 0.24 21.69 -6.61
N LYS A 964 -0.81 22.49 -6.82
CA LYS A 964 -1.01 23.78 -6.12
C LYS A 964 -1.14 23.58 -4.60
N SER A 965 -1.92 22.60 -4.16
CA SER A 965 -2.06 22.27 -2.74
C SER A 965 -0.74 21.79 -2.13
N ALA A 966 0.03 20.98 -2.89
CA ALA A 966 1.37 20.58 -2.47
C ALA A 966 2.33 21.79 -2.37
N LYS A 967 2.26 22.75 -3.29
CA LYS A 967 3.05 23.99 -3.26
C LYS A 967 2.75 24.81 -2.00
N GLN A 968 1.46 24.97 -1.68
CA GLN A 968 1.03 25.67 -0.47
C GLN A 968 1.64 25.06 0.80
N LEU A 969 1.67 23.73 0.91
CA LEU A 969 2.33 23.03 2.03
C LEU A 969 3.85 23.21 2.00
N ARG A 970 4.47 23.13 0.81
CA ARG A 970 5.92 23.26 0.67
C ARG A 970 6.44 24.64 1.09
N ASP A 971 5.67 25.68 0.80
CA ASP A 971 5.93 27.07 1.19
C ASP A 971 5.88 27.29 2.70
N LYS A 972 5.26 26.36 3.44
CA LYS A 972 5.23 26.33 4.90
C LYS A 972 6.21 25.32 5.50
N GLY A 973 7.11 24.75 4.69
CA GLY A 973 8.18 23.88 5.16
C GLY A 973 7.83 22.39 5.27
N VAL A 974 6.63 21.97 4.84
CA VAL A 974 6.30 20.53 4.70
C VAL A 974 7.07 19.98 3.51
N THR A 975 7.79 18.88 3.66
CA THR A 975 8.51 18.27 2.53
C THR A 975 7.51 17.66 1.54
N VAL A 976 7.72 17.93 0.26
CA VAL A 976 6.94 17.37 -0.85
C VAL A 976 7.90 16.58 -1.72
N HIS A 977 7.51 15.37 -2.11
CA HIS A 977 8.39 14.45 -2.83
C HIS A 977 7.74 13.98 -4.13
N ILE A 978 8.55 13.65 -5.12
CA ILE A 978 8.07 12.94 -6.30
C ILE A 978 7.67 11.51 -5.92
N GLY A 979 6.63 11.01 -6.57
CA GLY A 979 6.17 9.63 -6.43
C GLY A 979 5.57 9.17 -7.74
N ALA A 980 6.36 8.55 -8.62
CA ALA A 980 5.91 8.27 -9.98
C ALA A 980 4.83 7.19 -10.06
N HIS A 981 4.63 6.43 -8.98
CA HIS A 981 3.68 5.34 -8.81
C HIS A 981 3.90 4.17 -9.80
N GLY A 982 5.04 4.15 -10.50
CA GLY A 982 5.37 3.15 -11.51
C GLY A 982 4.80 3.42 -12.90
N GLN A 983 4.12 4.56 -13.11
CA GLN A 983 3.69 4.98 -14.43
C GLN A 983 4.89 5.35 -15.28
N ARG A 984 4.96 4.81 -16.50
CA ARG A 984 6.01 5.05 -17.50
C ARG A 984 7.42 4.98 -16.94
N GLU A 985 8.00 3.81 -17.10
CA GLU A 985 9.27 3.33 -16.54
C GLU A 985 10.39 4.39 -16.58
N GLY A 986 10.55 5.16 -15.50
CA GLY A 986 11.48 6.28 -15.34
C GLY A 986 10.88 7.63 -15.76
N LEU A 987 10.24 7.71 -16.93
CA LEU A 987 9.62 8.94 -17.44
C LEU A 987 8.58 9.54 -16.48
N GLY A 988 7.82 8.73 -15.77
CA GLY A 988 6.83 9.20 -14.80
C GLY A 988 7.43 10.04 -13.67
N ALA A 989 8.71 9.85 -13.31
CA ALA A 989 9.39 10.68 -12.32
C ALA A 989 9.57 12.13 -12.81
N HIS A 990 9.83 12.31 -14.11
CA HIS A 990 9.90 13.64 -14.72
C HIS A 990 8.51 14.28 -14.84
N TRP A 991 7.48 13.47 -15.11
CA TRP A 991 6.10 13.95 -15.11
C TRP A 991 5.68 14.52 -13.75
N GLU A 992 6.12 13.92 -12.64
CA GLU A 992 5.91 14.50 -11.31
C GLU A 992 6.57 15.88 -11.18
N LEU A 993 7.83 16.05 -11.63
CA LEU A 993 8.53 17.34 -11.63
C LEU A 993 7.79 18.38 -12.49
N TRP A 994 7.28 17.97 -13.65
CA TRP A 994 6.55 18.85 -14.56
C TRP A 994 5.19 19.26 -13.99
N SER A 995 4.49 18.33 -13.32
CA SER A 995 3.26 18.62 -12.59
C SER A 995 3.48 19.57 -11.42
N MET A 996 4.60 19.46 -10.71
CA MET A 996 4.98 20.45 -9.70
C MET A 996 5.11 21.85 -10.32
N ALA A 997 5.77 21.98 -11.48
CA ALA A 997 5.88 23.27 -12.17
C ALA A 997 4.52 23.82 -12.61
N GLN A 998 3.60 22.98 -13.10
CA GLN A 998 2.21 23.38 -13.37
C GLN A 998 1.47 23.87 -12.11
N GLY A 999 1.83 23.35 -10.94
CA GLY A 999 1.33 23.76 -9.64
C GLY A 999 1.97 25.02 -9.06
N GLY A 1000 2.96 25.61 -9.73
CA GLY A 1000 3.65 26.84 -9.30
C GLY A 1000 4.98 26.63 -8.58
N PHE A 1001 5.54 25.41 -8.58
CA PHE A 1001 6.93 25.21 -8.16
C PHE A 1001 7.89 25.80 -9.20
N THR A 1002 8.93 26.46 -8.75
CA THR A 1002 10.08 26.78 -9.61
C THR A 1002 10.84 25.50 -9.99
N PRO A 1003 11.62 25.48 -11.09
CA PRO A 1003 12.47 24.33 -11.41
C PRO A 1003 13.41 23.92 -10.27
N TRP A 1004 13.96 24.88 -9.52
CA TRP A 1004 14.76 24.60 -8.31
C TRP A 1004 13.95 23.82 -7.27
N GLU A 1005 12.74 24.28 -6.94
CA GLU A 1005 11.89 23.61 -5.94
C GLU A 1005 11.43 22.23 -6.41
N ALA A 1006 11.13 22.06 -7.70
CA ALA A 1006 10.80 20.75 -8.25
C ALA A 1006 12.00 19.78 -8.13
N LEU A 1007 13.21 20.20 -8.52
CA LEU A 1007 14.42 19.38 -8.37
C LEU A 1007 14.73 19.05 -6.91
N ARG A 1008 14.51 19.99 -5.99
CA ARG A 1008 14.63 19.75 -4.54
C ARG A 1008 13.66 18.65 -4.08
N SER A 1009 12.40 18.70 -4.53
CA SER A 1009 11.39 17.66 -4.28
C SER A 1009 11.78 16.29 -4.86
N GLY A 1010 12.46 16.28 -6.01
CA GLY A 1010 12.96 15.08 -6.66
C GLY A 1010 14.26 14.52 -6.08
N THR A 1011 14.91 15.21 -5.14
CA THR A 1011 16.23 14.85 -4.62
C THR A 1011 16.26 14.90 -3.08
N ILE A 1012 16.69 16.01 -2.48
CA ILE A 1012 16.96 16.12 -1.05
C ILE A 1012 15.69 16.02 -0.19
N ASP A 1013 14.53 16.48 -0.64
CA ASP A 1013 13.31 16.36 0.16
C ASP A 1013 12.86 14.90 0.27
N GLY A 1014 12.97 14.12 -0.81
CA GLY A 1014 12.75 12.66 -0.80
C GLY A 1014 13.78 11.90 0.05
N ALA A 1015 15.06 12.27 -0.06
CA ALA A 1015 16.12 11.70 0.79
C ALA A 1015 15.89 12.01 2.27
N LYS A 1016 15.48 13.24 2.61
CA LYS A 1016 15.09 13.62 3.96
C LYS A 1016 13.89 12.78 4.39
N TYR A 1017 12.82 12.68 3.61
CA TYR A 1017 11.62 11.90 3.97
C TYR A 1017 11.95 10.48 4.42
N LEU A 1018 12.81 9.80 3.67
CA LEU A 1018 13.25 8.43 3.93
C LEU A 1018 14.44 8.31 4.91
N ALA A 1019 14.88 9.44 5.50
CA ALA A 1019 16.02 9.53 6.41
C ALA A 1019 17.35 9.00 5.84
N MET A 1020 17.57 9.27 4.56
CA MET A 1020 18.74 8.91 3.76
C MET A 1020 19.61 10.14 3.41
N ASP A 1021 19.21 11.33 3.84
CA ASP A 1021 19.83 12.60 3.50
C ASP A 1021 21.28 12.74 3.99
N HIS A 1022 21.74 11.88 4.90
CA HIS A 1022 23.15 11.82 5.30
C HIS A 1022 24.07 11.25 4.20
N ASP A 1023 23.55 10.45 3.27
CA ASP A 1023 24.34 9.79 2.22
C ASP A 1023 23.97 10.20 0.79
N ILE A 1024 22.72 10.61 0.52
CA ILE A 1024 22.22 10.97 -0.82
C ILE A 1024 21.41 12.28 -0.82
N GLY A 1025 21.00 12.73 -2.01
CA GLY A 1025 20.11 13.88 -2.21
C GLY A 1025 20.83 15.22 -2.39
N THR A 1026 22.15 15.28 -2.23
CA THR A 1026 22.98 16.49 -2.43
C THR A 1026 24.29 16.14 -3.13
N ILE A 1027 24.92 17.13 -3.78
CA ILE A 1027 26.27 17.04 -4.31
C ILE A 1027 27.22 17.74 -3.33
N GLU A 1028 27.75 16.97 -2.38
CA GLU A 1028 28.71 17.47 -1.41
C GLU A 1028 29.71 16.41 -0.98
N LYS A 1029 30.85 16.87 -0.45
CA LYS A 1029 31.92 15.98 0.00
C LYS A 1029 31.38 14.98 1.03
N GLY A 1030 31.70 13.71 0.84
CA GLY A 1030 31.29 12.60 1.70
C GLY A 1030 30.04 11.87 1.23
N LYS A 1031 29.17 12.47 0.41
CA LYS A 1031 27.98 11.81 -0.14
C LYS A 1031 28.33 10.75 -1.17
N LEU A 1032 27.39 9.85 -1.41
CA LEU A 1032 27.47 8.91 -2.51
C LEU A 1032 27.36 9.64 -3.84
N ALA A 1033 28.12 9.16 -4.82
CA ALA A 1033 28.04 9.61 -6.20
C ALA A 1033 26.84 8.94 -6.89
N ASP A 1034 25.64 9.33 -6.48
CA ASP A 1034 24.37 9.05 -7.15
C ASP A 1034 23.91 10.37 -7.79
N LEU A 1035 24.10 10.52 -9.11
CA LEU A 1035 23.96 11.79 -9.84
C LEU A 1035 23.21 11.61 -11.16
N VAL A 1036 22.58 12.68 -11.66
CA VAL A 1036 22.03 12.75 -13.01
C VAL A 1036 22.73 13.85 -13.78
N ILE A 1037 23.17 13.54 -15.00
CA ILE A 1037 23.77 14.50 -15.93
C ILE A 1037 22.77 14.71 -17.06
N ILE A 1038 22.25 15.93 -17.15
CA ILE A 1038 21.19 16.34 -18.07
C ILE A 1038 21.80 17.21 -19.16
N ASP A 1039 21.46 16.95 -20.43
CA ASP A 1039 21.80 17.84 -21.53
C ASP A 1039 21.00 19.15 -21.42
N GLY A 1040 21.70 20.29 -21.37
CA GLY A 1040 21.08 21.61 -21.28
C GLY A 1040 20.95 22.16 -19.85
N ASP A 1041 20.01 23.09 -19.68
CA ASP A 1041 19.81 23.89 -18.47
C ASP A 1041 18.42 23.67 -17.87
N VAL A 1042 18.32 22.63 -17.04
CA VAL A 1042 17.07 22.19 -16.40
C VAL A 1042 16.47 23.23 -15.44
N LEU A 1043 17.26 24.21 -14.99
CA LEU A 1043 16.77 25.28 -14.11
C LEU A 1043 15.96 26.35 -14.86
N ASN A 1044 16.16 26.48 -16.18
CA ASN A 1044 15.36 27.37 -17.02
C ASN A 1044 14.10 26.69 -17.54
N ASP A 1045 14.19 25.40 -17.87
CA ASP A 1045 13.06 24.60 -18.32
C ASP A 1045 13.11 23.20 -17.70
N ILE A 1046 12.21 22.96 -16.75
CA ILE A 1046 12.11 21.67 -16.06
C ILE A 1046 11.78 20.51 -17.01
N ARG A 1047 11.24 20.78 -18.21
CA ARG A 1047 11.00 19.74 -19.23
C ARG A 1047 12.29 19.09 -19.70
N GLN A 1048 13.42 19.80 -19.65
CA GLN A 1048 14.74 19.21 -19.95
C GLN A 1048 15.17 18.17 -18.91
N SER A 1049 14.47 18.00 -17.78
CA SER A 1049 14.84 16.96 -16.82
C SER A 1049 14.89 15.55 -17.42
N GLU A 1050 14.12 15.25 -18.47
CA GLU A 1050 14.13 13.93 -19.12
C GLU A 1050 15.31 13.71 -20.11
N THR A 1051 16.05 14.77 -20.50
CA THR A 1051 17.17 14.69 -21.45
C THR A 1051 18.46 14.22 -20.77
N VAL A 1052 18.36 13.12 -20.04
CA VAL A 1052 19.48 12.52 -19.31
C VAL A 1052 20.50 11.96 -20.29
N ALA A 1053 21.73 12.45 -20.19
CA ALA A 1053 22.89 11.98 -20.94
C ALA A 1053 23.60 10.83 -20.20
N TYR A 1054 23.80 11.01 -18.89
CA TYR A 1054 24.41 10.00 -18.04
C TYR A 1054 23.70 9.92 -16.69
N THR A 1055 23.66 8.71 -16.14
CA THR A 1055 23.28 8.47 -14.75
C THR A 1055 24.48 7.91 -14.02
N VAL A 1056 24.88 8.56 -12.92
CA VAL A 1056 25.89 8.01 -12.01
C VAL A 1056 25.17 7.28 -10.90
N LEU A 1057 25.46 6.00 -10.72
CA LEU A 1057 24.86 5.17 -9.69
C LEU A 1057 25.97 4.44 -8.94
N ASN A 1058 26.06 4.70 -7.64
CA ASN A 1058 27.10 4.19 -6.75
C ASN A 1058 28.51 4.51 -7.28
N GLY A 1059 28.72 5.65 -7.95
CA GLY A 1059 29.99 6.04 -8.59
C GLY A 1059 30.26 5.45 -9.98
N ARG A 1060 29.43 4.52 -10.47
CA ARG A 1060 29.50 4.00 -11.84
C ARG A 1060 28.74 4.93 -12.78
N VAL A 1061 29.30 5.25 -13.95
CA VAL A 1061 28.63 6.11 -14.94
C VAL A 1061 27.97 5.23 -15.99
N TYR A 1062 26.67 5.42 -16.20
CA TYR A 1062 25.92 4.75 -17.25
C TYR A 1062 25.57 5.76 -18.34
N ASP A 1063 25.92 5.46 -19.59
CA ASP A 1063 25.39 6.18 -20.75
C ASP A 1063 23.89 5.94 -20.84
N ALA A 1064 23.09 6.99 -20.72
CA ALA A 1064 21.66 6.81 -20.50
C ALA A 1064 20.93 6.33 -21.77
N ALA A 1065 21.48 6.55 -22.96
CA ALA A 1065 20.89 6.07 -24.22
C ALA A 1065 21.08 4.55 -24.39
N THR A 1066 22.22 4.02 -23.95
CA THR A 1066 22.60 2.62 -24.19
C THR A 1066 22.62 1.76 -22.94
N MET A 1067 22.63 2.38 -21.75
CA MET A 1067 22.87 1.75 -20.45
C MET A 1067 24.18 0.95 -20.36
N ASN A 1068 25.17 1.29 -21.20
CA ASN A 1068 26.52 0.80 -21.07
C ASN A 1068 27.23 1.52 -19.91
N GLU A 1069 28.04 0.79 -19.14
CA GLU A 1069 28.88 1.37 -18.10
C GLU A 1069 30.12 2.01 -18.76
N VAL A 1070 30.32 3.29 -18.51
CA VAL A 1070 31.42 4.12 -19.06
C VAL A 1070 32.22 4.80 -17.92
N GLY A 1071 33.23 5.60 -18.27
CA GLY A 1071 34.05 6.32 -17.31
C GLY A 1071 35.25 5.49 -16.85
N ASN A 1072 35.23 5.03 -15.58
CA ASN A 1072 36.29 4.16 -15.03
C ASN A 1072 36.23 2.73 -15.58
N TYR A 1073 35.08 2.33 -16.11
CA TYR A 1073 34.84 1.04 -16.74
C TYR A 1073 34.35 1.25 -18.18
N ASP A 1074 34.38 0.18 -18.98
CA ASP A 1074 33.84 0.15 -20.35
C ASP A 1074 33.13 -1.20 -20.54
N ARG A 1075 31.97 -1.37 -19.87
CA ARG A 1075 31.19 -2.62 -19.90
C ARG A 1075 29.92 -2.40 -20.70
N LYS A 1076 29.72 -3.27 -21.70
CA LYS A 1076 28.49 -3.27 -22.49
C LYS A 1076 27.41 -4.10 -21.82
N ARG A 1077 26.18 -3.59 -21.81
CA ARG A 1077 25.02 -4.40 -21.41
C ARG A 1077 24.75 -5.48 -22.45
N GLN A 1078 24.06 -6.55 -22.07
CA GLN A 1078 23.59 -7.53 -23.03
C GLN A 1078 22.29 -7.05 -23.70
N PRO A 1079 21.97 -7.48 -24.93
CA PRO A 1079 20.68 -7.20 -25.55
C PRO A 1079 19.52 -7.77 -24.72
N PHE A 1080 18.41 -7.05 -24.64
CA PHE A 1080 17.15 -7.58 -24.15
C PHE A 1080 16.54 -8.53 -25.19
N PHE A 1081 15.67 -9.43 -24.73
CA PHE A 1081 15.03 -10.42 -25.59
C PHE A 1081 14.24 -9.81 -26.77
N PHE A 1082 13.79 -8.56 -26.66
CA PHE A 1082 13.05 -7.84 -27.71
C PHE A 1082 13.95 -7.04 -28.67
N GLU A 1083 15.27 -7.07 -28.48
CA GLU A 1083 16.25 -6.40 -29.37
C GLU A 1083 16.87 -7.36 -30.40
N ASN A 1084 16.56 -8.66 -30.32
CA ASN A 1084 17.20 -9.72 -31.13
C ASN A 1084 16.53 -9.96 -32.49
N GLY A 1085 15.62 -9.08 -32.95
CA GLY A 1085 14.97 -9.15 -34.27
C GLY A 1085 13.83 -10.17 -34.42
N ASN A 1086 13.73 -11.17 -33.54
CA ASN A 1086 12.55 -12.05 -33.41
C ASN A 1086 11.68 -11.57 -32.25
N ILE A 1087 10.40 -11.29 -32.51
CA ILE A 1087 9.48 -10.77 -31.48
C ILE A 1087 8.44 -11.84 -31.14
N ALA A 1088 8.65 -12.57 -30.04
CA ALA A 1088 7.57 -13.28 -29.37
C ALA A 1088 6.87 -12.30 -28.41
N PRO A 1089 5.63 -11.86 -28.72
CA PRO A 1089 4.92 -10.90 -27.88
C PRO A 1089 4.51 -11.53 -26.54
N MET A 1090 3.98 -10.69 -25.65
CA MET A 1090 3.42 -11.15 -24.38
C MET A 1090 2.37 -12.24 -24.59
N HIS A 1091 2.62 -13.43 -24.03
CA HIS A 1091 1.62 -14.50 -24.05
C HIS A 1091 0.42 -14.09 -23.16
N SER A 1092 -0.82 -14.39 -23.58
CA SER A 1092 -2.05 -14.00 -22.84
C SER A 1092 -2.09 -14.48 -21.39
N ALA A 1093 -1.55 -15.67 -21.10
CA ALA A 1093 -1.39 -16.15 -19.72
C ALA A 1093 -0.36 -15.36 -18.88
N THR A 1094 0.63 -14.72 -19.52
CA THR A 1094 1.54 -13.76 -18.87
C THR A 1094 0.83 -12.44 -18.65
N GLU A 1095 0.09 -11.95 -19.64
CA GLU A 1095 -0.71 -10.72 -19.55
C GLU A 1095 -1.71 -10.80 -18.40
N ALA A 1096 -2.54 -11.85 -18.35
CA ALA A 1096 -3.50 -12.08 -17.27
C ALA A 1096 -2.82 -12.19 -15.89
N TYR A 1097 -1.66 -12.86 -15.82
CA TYR A 1097 -0.89 -12.96 -14.57
C TYR A 1097 -0.32 -11.59 -14.14
N MET A 1098 0.19 -10.79 -15.07
CA MET A 1098 0.68 -9.44 -14.78
C MET A 1098 -0.46 -8.49 -14.39
N GLU A 1099 -1.63 -8.64 -14.99
CA GLU A 1099 -2.83 -7.91 -14.60
C GLU A 1099 -3.27 -8.27 -13.18
N GLU A 1100 -3.41 -9.57 -12.87
CA GLU A 1100 -3.72 -10.05 -11.52
C GLU A 1100 -2.69 -9.59 -10.50
N LYS A 1101 -1.40 -9.66 -10.86
CA LYS A 1101 -0.29 -9.20 -10.01
C LYS A 1101 -0.38 -7.70 -9.74
N ALA A 1102 -0.57 -6.88 -10.77
CA ALA A 1102 -0.71 -5.44 -10.64
C ALA A 1102 -1.94 -5.05 -9.80
N HIS A 1103 -3.04 -5.79 -9.91
CA HIS A 1103 -4.21 -5.61 -9.04
C HIS A 1103 -3.93 -6.02 -7.59
N THR A 1104 -3.28 -7.17 -7.39
CA THR A 1104 -2.94 -7.69 -6.07
C THR A 1104 -2.05 -6.72 -5.29
N TYR A 1105 -1.08 -6.10 -5.97
CA TYR A 1105 -0.12 -5.19 -5.36
C TYR A 1105 -0.44 -3.70 -5.60
N HIS A 1106 -1.63 -3.37 -6.10
CA HIS A 1106 -2.14 -2.00 -6.25
C HIS A 1106 -1.29 -1.08 -7.14
N TRP A 1107 -0.63 -1.60 -8.18
CA TRP A 1107 0.21 -0.82 -9.09
C TRP A 1107 -0.56 0.01 -10.12
N LYS A 1108 -1.87 -0.21 -10.21
CA LYS A 1108 -2.74 0.45 -11.20
C LYS A 1108 -3.87 1.18 -10.49
N HIS A 1109 -4.02 2.46 -10.86
CA HIS A 1109 -5.18 3.29 -10.60
C HIS A 1109 -6.00 3.38 -11.89
#